data_AF-A0A7V1EAC9-F1
#
_entry.id   AF-A0A7V1EAC9-F1
#
_cell.length_a   1.000
_cell.length_b   1.000
_cell.length_c   1.000
_cell.angle_alpha   90.00
_cell.angle_beta   90.00
_cell.angle_gamma   90.00
#
_symmetry.space_group_name_H-M   'P 1'
#
loop_
_entity.id
_entity.type
_entity.pdbx_description
1 polymer ?
#
loop_
_entity_poly.entity_id
_entity_poly.type
_entity_poly.pdbx_seq_one_letter_code
_entity_poly.pdbx_strand_id
1 'polypeptide(L)'
;MTDHDARLEKMKKQLDEHEKKITQLIEKRNEYLQVSAHQMKSPLATILFSIDTLLGDYAGRLNSKQMRIVESIKRSSNELQNLIMDIMELERFKSGDVVLEPVDFTEVCTRVLDELRDKIHEKNIKFNSDIPRTILIVFGSSTGLKHAVRNLVENAVKYSRRDTKVEFSLEYDESEKTVTMTVQDSGIGIPEQAIERIFEEFYRAPNAKIFDKTGTGFGLTIVREIIELCGGKIDLKSKENAGTKITVKMALLEVKEPELINEELRKKSIVVIGGVAAGPKAASRARRIDAGAKITIYEKENFLAYSGCALPYYISGRLKNLRDLFLKHGEYENNTEYFRDVKGIEIKNLCEVMSIDRKNKRIKCREILTDHVFDEPYDKLIIATGSKPNIPPIDGVKLGNILVLHGITDSERIKRAVGHSAAKDVTIIGGGKIGVEIAEALTASGGRITIIEKEPEILPFLDREMASLVRLHLERKGVRIITGETVKAFSGKEKVEYILLPDYKLTTDLVILAAGFSPNVKLAKNAGLKIGPTGAISIDEYLMTSDDSIYAAGDCVEVIHIVSGKPVNIPLGSLANRQGRVAGTNAAGGNQKFGTVTGTIVINVFGYNFAKTGLTAKEALKAGFTPVSSYFPEYDREPFFDIARMINIKMTADRSTGRLLGVQIVGEGEVDKRVDVAASVIANKGSLNDVIALDLGYTPAYSRAIDNLITAAHIIQNKMDGLFEGIVPVDAEKVLKVGNAVAWIDVRTPQEFEEERIPGCDLIPLGSLRRRLDEIPSEREIVLVCQTGVQSYQASLILKSNGFKKVKILEGGLRMWPYSVIKE
;
A
#
# COMPACT_ATOMS: atom_id res chain seq x y z
N MET A 1 -10.31 6.54 78.33
CA MET A 1 -11.28 6.96 77.29
C MET A 1 -12.64 7.02 77.93
N THR A 2 -13.29 8.18 77.86
CA THR A 2 -14.69 8.30 78.29
C THR A 2 -15.58 7.49 77.33
N ASP A 3 -16.77 7.07 77.76
CA ASP A 3 -17.75 6.40 76.90
C ASP A 3 -18.10 7.22 75.64
N HIS A 4 -17.89 8.54 75.72
CA HIS A 4 -18.01 9.48 74.61
C HIS A 4 -16.91 9.29 73.54
N ASP A 5 -15.63 9.15 73.94
CA ASP A 5 -14.51 8.98 73.01
C ASP A 5 -14.61 7.66 72.23
N ALA A 6 -14.99 6.58 72.92
CA ALA A 6 -15.18 5.26 72.29
C ALA A 6 -16.33 5.26 71.27
N ARG A 7 -17.40 6.04 71.54
CA ARG A 7 -18.54 6.19 70.64
C ARG A 7 -18.18 7.04 69.41
N LEU A 8 -17.37 8.08 69.60
CA LEU A 8 -16.88 8.96 68.53
C LEU A 8 -15.94 8.22 67.58
N GLU A 9 -15.06 7.37 68.11
CA GLU A 9 -14.14 6.54 67.34
C GLU A 9 -14.86 5.42 66.59
N LYS A 10 -15.90 4.83 67.18
CA LYS A 10 -16.79 3.90 66.49
C LYS A 10 -17.56 4.57 65.36
N MET A 11 -18.07 5.80 65.56
CA MET A 11 -18.75 6.56 64.50
C MET A 11 -17.80 6.95 63.37
N LYS A 12 -16.55 7.36 63.66
CA LYS A 12 -15.53 7.62 62.63
C LYS A 12 -15.21 6.37 61.81
N LYS A 13 -15.02 5.23 62.47
CA LYS A 13 -14.74 3.97 61.79
C LYS A 13 -15.91 3.50 60.92
N GLN A 14 -17.14 3.68 61.38
CA GLN A 14 -18.33 3.43 60.58
C GLN A 14 -18.43 4.40 59.40
N LEU A 15 -18.12 5.68 59.59
CA LEU A 15 -18.11 6.67 58.52
C LEU A 15 -17.10 6.31 57.43
N ASP A 16 -15.87 5.94 57.79
CA ASP A 16 -14.84 5.47 56.84
C ASP A 16 -15.26 4.20 56.08
N GLU A 17 -15.90 3.24 56.76
CA GLU A 17 -16.43 2.03 56.12
C GLU A 17 -17.57 2.36 55.15
N HIS A 18 -18.45 3.30 55.51
CA HIS A 18 -19.51 3.78 54.64
C HIS A 18 -18.95 4.56 53.44
N GLU A 19 -17.95 5.43 53.62
CA GLU A 19 -17.29 6.17 52.54
C GLU A 19 -16.60 5.23 51.54
N LYS A 20 -15.87 4.21 52.02
CA LYS A 20 -15.28 3.18 51.16
C LYS A 20 -16.33 2.42 50.36
N LYS A 21 -17.44 2.05 51.01
CA LYS A 21 -18.52 1.31 50.35
C LYS A 21 -19.25 2.17 49.31
N ILE A 22 -19.45 3.45 49.58
CA ILE A 22 -20.00 4.43 48.63
C ILE A 22 -19.07 4.57 47.42
N THR A 23 -17.77 4.72 47.65
CA THR A 23 -16.76 4.83 46.58
C THR A 23 -16.77 3.59 45.68
N GLN A 24 -16.76 2.38 46.26
CA GLN A 24 -16.85 1.13 45.50
C GLN A 24 -18.16 0.98 44.70
N LEU A 25 -19.27 1.50 45.22
CA LEU A 25 -20.55 1.49 44.51
C LEU A 25 -20.56 2.48 43.33
N ILE A 26 -19.91 3.64 43.48
CA ILE A 26 -19.73 4.62 42.41
C ILE A 26 -18.85 4.03 41.29
N GLU A 27 -17.72 3.40 41.63
CA GLU A 27 -16.85 2.73 40.65
C GLU A 27 -17.59 1.65 39.84
N LYS A 28 -18.33 0.77 40.53
CA LYS A 28 -19.14 -0.26 39.85
C LYS A 28 -20.24 0.31 38.96
N ARG A 29 -20.88 1.41 39.39
CA ARG A 29 -21.88 2.12 38.59
C ARG A 29 -21.23 2.66 37.30
N ASN A 30 -20.06 3.30 37.43
CA ASN A 30 -19.34 3.90 36.31
C ASN A 30 -18.88 2.85 35.30
N GLU A 31 -18.33 1.73 35.79
CA GLU A 31 -17.95 0.59 34.95
C GLU A 31 -19.15 0.02 34.18
N TYR A 32 -20.27 -0.20 34.87
CA TYR A 32 -21.50 -0.69 34.24
C TYR A 32 -22.03 0.25 33.16
N LEU A 33 -21.99 1.57 33.40
CA LEU A 33 -22.42 2.59 32.44
C LEU A 33 -21.48 2.64 31.22
N GLN A 34 -20.17 2.53 31.40
CA GLN A 34 -19.21 2.47 30.29
C GLN A 34 -19.41 1.23 29.41
N VAL A 35 -19.56 0.06 30.02
CA VAL A 35 -19.79 -1.20 29.30
C VAL A 35 -21.13 -1.15 28.54
N SER A 36 -22.19 -0.67 29.19
CA SER A 36 -23.51 -0.56 28.57
C SER A 36 -23.49 0.40 27.37
N ALA A 37 -22.84 1.55 27.50
CA ALA A 37 -22.71 2.50 26.40
C ALA A 37 -21.86 1.94 25.24
N HIS A 38 -20.78 1.22 25.52
CA HIS A 38 -19.99 0.53 24.49
C HIS A 38 -20.83 -0.51 23.74
N GLN A 39 -21.61 -1.31 24.46
CA GLN A 39 -22.53 -2.30 23.87
C GLN A 39 -23.65 -1.67 23.04
N MET A 40 -24.07 -0.43 23.36
CA MET A 40 -25.06 0.31 22.57
C MET A 40 -24.47 0.99 21.33
N LYS A 41 -23.18 1.37 21.32
CA LYS A 41 -22.52 2.03 20.17
C LYS A 41 -22.46 1.12 18.93
N SER A 42 -22.14 -0.16 19.10
CA SER A 42 -22.00 -1.11 17.99
C SER A 42 -23.30 -1.34 17.20
N PRO A 43 -24.45 -1.66 17.81
CA PRO A 43 -25.71 -1.80 17.07
C PRO A 43 -26.15 -0.49 16.43
N LEU A 44 -25.91 0.66 17.08
CA LEU A 44 -26.24 1.96 16.53
C LEU A 44 -25.40 2.33 15.29
N ALA A 45 -24.10 2.01 15.31
CA ALA A 45 -23.22 2.17 14.16
C ALA A 45 -23.67 1.31 12.98
N THR A 46 -24.11 0.06 13.23
CA THR A 46 -24.67 -0.83 12.20
C THR A 46 -25.96 -0.28 11.60
N ILE A 47 -26.84 0.29 12.44
CA ILE A 47 -28.09 0.95 11.99
C ILE A 47 -27.75 2.15 11.10
N LEU A 48 -26.87 3.04 11.55
CA LEU A 48 -26.44 4.22 10.78
C LEU A 48 -25.79 3.82 9.45
N PHE A 49 -24.92 2.81 9.44
CA PHE A 49 -24.31 2.28 8.23
C PHE A 49 -25.34 1.73 7.23
N SER A 50 -26.34 1.00 7.72
CA SER A 50 -27.42 0.48 6.88
C SER A 50 -28.28 1.60 6.30
N ILE A 51 -28.53 2.66 7.06
CA ILE A 51 -29.24 3.85 6.60
C ILE A 51 -28.42 4.61 5.54
N ASP A 52 -27.12 4.82 5.75
CA ASP A 52 -26.24 5.47 4.78
C ASP A 52 -26.11 4.65 3.48
N THR A 53 -26.10 3.33 3.59
CA THR A 53 -26.13 2.42 2.43
C THR A 53 -27.42 2.58 1.62
N LEU A 54 -28.56 2.73 2.29
CA LEU A 54 -29.87 2.96 1.65
C LEU A 54 -29.97 4.36 1.02
N LEU A 55 -29.43 5.40 1.67
CA LEU A 55 -29.43 6.77 1.14
C LEU A 55 -28.42 6.97 0.00
N GLY A 56 -27.35 6.18 -0.05
CA GLY A 56 -26.30 6.24 -1.07
C GLY A 56 -26.61 5.47 -2.36
N ASP A 57 -27.88 5.10 -2.60
CA ASP A 57 -28.35 4.33 -3.76
C ASP A 57 -27.70 2.93 -3.98
N TYR A 58 -26.86 2.46 -3.05
CA TYR A 58 -26.14 1.18 -3.17
C TYR A 58 -27.06 -0.05 -3.21
N ALA A 59 -28.24 0.04 -2.58
CA ALA A 59 -29.27 -1.01 -2.57
C ALA A 59 -30.44 -0.70 -3.54
N GLY A 60 -30.27 0.28 -4.44
CA GLY A 60 -31.31 0.78 -5.33
C GLY A 60 -31.87 2.14 -4.88
N ARG A 61 -32.48 2.87 -5.82
CA ARG A 61 -33.03 4.22 -5.57
C ARG A 61 -34.28 4.17 -4.69
N LEU A 62 -34.24 4.90 -3.57
CA LEU A 62 -35.42 5.11 -2.73
C LEU A 62 -36.40 6.09 -3.40
N ASN A 63 -37.70 5.83 -3.27
CA ASN A 63 -38.70 6.82 -3.63
C ASN A 63 -38.78 7.94 -2.58
N SER A 64 -39.40 9.06 -2.93
CA SER A 64 -39.47 10.26 -2.07
C SER A 64 -40.23 10.08 -0.76
N LYS A 65 -41.02 9.01 -0.60
CA LYS A 65 -41.67 8.64 0.67
C LYS A 65 -40.74 7.79 1.53
N GLN A 66 -40.01 6.85 0.93
CA GLN A 66 -39.00 6.02 1.59
C GLN A 66 -37.82 6.86 2.07
N MET A 67 -37.31 7.78 1.25
CA MET A 67 -36.21 8.68 1.60
C MET A 67 -36.53 9.49 2.86
N ARG A 68 -37.73 10.08 2.94
CA ARG A 68 -38.18 10.81 4.15
C ARG A 68 -38.26 9.95 5.40
N ILE A 69 -38.65 8.67 5.27
CA ILE A 69 -38.69 7.73 6.40
C ILE A 69 -37.26 7.40 6.84
N VAL A 70 -36.37 7.08 5.90
CA VAL A 70 -34.97 6.72 6.18
C VAL A 70 -34.21 7.91 6.80
N GLU A 71 -34.40 9.13 6.29
CA GLU A 71 -33.87 10.36 6.89
C GLU A 71 -34.38 10.59 8.31
N SER A 72 -35.65 10.28 8.58
CA SER A 72 -36.22 10.35 9.93
C SER A 72 -35.55 9.35 10.87
N ILE A 73 -35.32 8.11 10.42
CA ILE A 73 -34.63 7.08 11.22
C ILE A 73 -33.17 7.49 11.46
N LYS A 74 -32.49 8.05 10.46
CA LYS A 74 -31.13 8.59 10.59
C LYS A 74 -31.06 9.64 11.68
N ARG A 75 -32.00 10.60 11.65
CA ARG A 75 -32.10 11.67 12.64
C ARG A 75 -32.29 11.12 14.05
N SER A 76 -33.26 10.23 14.26
CA SER A 76 -33.50 9.61 15.57
C SER A 76 -32.33 8.76 16.06
N SER A 77 -31.60 8.10 15.15
CA SER A 77 -30.41 7.30 15.50
C SER A 77 -29.24 8.19 15.93
N ASN A 78 -29.01 9.31 15.24
CA ASN A 78 -28.03 10.31 15.64
C ASN A 78 -28.39 10.98 16.97
N GLU A 79 -29.67 11.27 17.21
CA GLU A 79 -30.15 11.80 18.49
C GLU A 79 -29.84 10.84 19.65
N LEU A 80 -30.08 9.54 19.44
CA LEU A 80 -29.77 8.50 20.43
C LEU A 80 -28.25 8.39 20.67
N GLN A 81 -27.45 8.52 19.62
CA GLN A 81 -25.98 8.49 19.73
C GLN A 81 -25.48 9.64 20.60
N ASN A 82 -25.97 10.85 20.33
CA ASN A 82 -25.61 12.05 21.08
C ASN A 82 -26.05 11.93 22.53
N LEU A 83 -27.26 11.43 22.80
CA LEU A 83 -27.75 11.20 24.17
C LEU A 83 -26.84 10.24 24.95
N ILE A 84 -26.40 9.14 24.32
CA ILE A 84 -25.47 8.19 24.96
C ILE A 84 -24.14 8.86 25.25
N MET A 85 -23.61 9.66 24.31
CA MET A 85 -22.37 10.41 24.51
C MET A 85 -22.48 11.43 25.63
N ASP A 86 -23.56 12.21 25.65
CA ASP A 86 -23.83 13.23 26.68
C ASP A 86 -23.89 12.60 28.08
N ILE A 87 -24.58 11.45 28.23
CA ILE A 87 -24.63 10.70 29.50
C ILE A 87 -23.25 10.21 29.91
N MET A 88 -22.46 9.65 28.97
CA MET A 88 -21.11 9.19 29.27
C MET A 88 -20.18 10.32 29.70
N GLU A 89 -20.27 11.48 29.04
CA GLU A 89 -19.46 12.65 29.38
C GLU A 89 -19.85 13.19 30.76
N LEU A 90 -21.14 13.34 31.05
CA LEU A 90 -21.61 13.78 32.37
C LEU A 90 -21.04 12.91 33.50
N GLU A 91 -21.08 11.58 33.34
CA GLU A 91 -20.57 10.64 34.35
C GLU A 91 -19.05 10.70 34.49
N ARG A 92 -18.31 10.94 33.41
CA ARG A 92 -16.86 11.14 33.45
C ARG A 92 -16.48 12.40 34.21
N PHE A 93 -17.16 13.52 33.96
CA PHE A 93 -16.88 14.76 34.68
C PHE A 93 -17.29 14.67 36.16
N LYS A 94 -18.43 14.04 36.47
CA LYS A 94 -18.87 13.82 37.87
C LYS A 94 -17.99 12.88 38.68
N SER A 95 -17.34 11.92 38.04
CA SER A 95 -16.44 10.98 38.72
C SER A 95 -15.04 11.53 38.98
N GLY A 96 -14.70 12.69 38.43
CA GLY A 96 -13.36 13.27 38.55
C GLY A 96 -12.27 12.52 37.77
N ASP A 97 -12.65 11.54 36.95
CA ASP A 97 -11.74 10.75 36.10
C ASP A 97 -11.38 11.52 34.81
N VAL A 98 -10.88 12.75 34.99
CA VAL A 98 -10.54 13.67 33.92
C VAL A 98 -9.19 14.32 34.23
N VAL A 99 -8.26 14.18 33.29
CA VAL A 99 -6.97 14.86 33.37
C VAL A 99 -7.15 16.34 33.05
N LEU A 100 -6.75 17.20 33.98
CA LEU A 100 -6.70 18.65 33.80
C LEU A 100 -5.28 19.10 33.50
N GLU A 101 -5.14 19.91 32.46
CA GLU A 101 -3.86 20.40 31.97
C GLU A 101 -3.98 21.87 31.53
N PRO A 102 -2.87 22.58 31.30
CA PRO A 102 -2.90 23.88 30.63
C PRO A 102 -3.41 23.73 29.18
N VAL A 103 -4.48 24.45 28.86
CA VAL A 103 -5.18 24.40 27.56
C VAL A 103 -5.19 25.78 26.91
N ASP A 104 -4.85 25.85 25.64
CA ASP A 104 -5.08 27.03 24.79
C ASP A 104 -6.57 27.19 24.52
N PHE A 105 -7.21 28.08 25.27
CA PHE A 105 -8.65 28.29 25.20
C PHE A 105 -9.05 29.07 23.94
N THR A 106 -8.17 29.97 23.45
CA THR A 106 -8.35 30.69 22.20
C THR A 106 -8.48 29.72 21.03
N GLU A 107 -7.61 28.71 20.95
CA GLU A 107 -7.65 27.67 19.92
C GLU A 107 -8.88 26.76 20.05
N VAL A 108 -9.27 26.40 21.28
CA VAL A 108 -10.50 25.62 21.52
C VAL A 108 -11.73 26.34 20.98
N CYS A 109 -11.90 27.63 21.30
CA CYS A 109 -13.01 28.44 20.82
C CYS A 109 -12.99 28.57 19.29
N THR A 110 -11.83 28.88 18.71
CA THR A 110 -11.67 29.07 17.26
C THR A 110 -12.04 27.81 16.49
N ARG A 111 -11.50 26.65 16.89
CA ARG A 111 -11.81 25.36 16.23
C ARG A 111 -13.28 25.00 16.30
N VAL A 112 -13.95 25.23 17.43
CA VAL A 112 -15.37 24.91 17.58
C VAL A 112 -16.23 25.78 16.68
N LEU A 113 -15.91 27.08 16.58
CA LEU A 113 -16.65 27.97 15.69
C LEU A 113 -16.46 27.60 14.22
N ASP A 114 -15.24 27.21 13.82
CA ASP A 114 -14.97 26.72 12.46
C ASP A 114 -15.74 25.43 12.14
N GLU A 115 -15.80 24.47 13.08
CA GLU A 115 -16.57 23.22 12.94
C GLU A 115 -18.08 23.46 12.78
N LEU A 116 -18.62 24.52 13.39
CA LEU A 116 -20.04 24.84 13.36
C LEU A 116 -20.43 25.79 12.22
N ARG A 117 -19.46 26.27 11.43
CA ARG A 117 -19.67 27.30 10.40
C ARG A 117 -20.72 26.91 9.37
N ASP A 118 -20.67 25.69 8.84
CA ASP A 118 -21.64 25.22 7.83
C ASP A 118 -23.06 25.14 8.40
N LYS A 119 -23.18 24.63 9.63
CA LYS A 119 -24.47 24.52 10.35
C LYS A 119 -25.08 25.89 10.66
N ILE A 120 -24.24 26.89 10.94
CA ILE A 120 -24.64 28.29 11.11
C ILE A 120 -25.15 28.87 9.77
N HIS A 121 -24.42 28.62 8.68
CA HIS A 121 -24.82 29.07 7.34
C HIS A 121 -26.15 28.45 6.87
N GLU A 122 -26.36 27.14 7.08
CA GLU A 122 -27.60 26.45 6.72
C GLU A 122 -28.85 27.06 7.40
N LYS A 123 -28.68 27.65 8.58
CA LYS A 123 -29.77 28.23 9.36
C LYS A 123 -30.06 29.70 9.04
N ASN A 124 -29.24 30.35 8.19
CA ASN A 124 -29.34 31.75 7.80
C ASN A 124 -29.43 32.73 8.98
N ILE A 125 -28.46 32.63 9.91
CA ILE A 125 -28.33 33.49 11.10
C ILE A 125 -27.08 34.37 10.92
N LYS A 126 -27.10 35.62 11.38
CA LYS A 126 -25.92 36.48 11.43
C LYS A 126 -25.08 36.12 12.66
N PHE A 127 -23.95 35.47 12.45
CA PHE A 127 -23.03 35.07 13.52
C PHE A 127 -21.80 35.97 13.55
N ASN A 128 -21.60 36.67 14.66
CA ASN A 128 -20.42 37.52 14.88
C ASN A 128 -19.56 36.91 15.98
N SER A 129 -18.26 36.75 15.71
CA SER A 129 -17.28 36.28 16.70
C SER A 129 -16.20 37.32 16.93
N ASP A 130 -15.93 37.62 18.19
CA ASP A 130 -14.80 38.44 18.64
C ASP A 130 -13.88 37.59 19.52
N ILE A 131 -12.75 37.16 18.95
CA ILE A 131 -11.76 36.32 19.63
C ILE A 131 -10.40 37.02 19.51
N PRO A 132 -9.68 37.23 20.62
CA PRO A 132 -8.40 37.90 20.63
C PRO A 132 -7.38 37.05 19.88
N ARG A 133 -6.41 37.71 19.24
CA ARG A 133 -5.31 37.01 18.56
C ARG A 133 -4.26 36.45 19.51
N THR A 134 -4.40 36.74 20.81
CA THR A 134 -3.50 36.31 21.87
C THR A 134 -3.86 34.92 22.38
N ILE A 135 -2.87 34.12 22.74
CA ILE A 135 -3.09 32.77 23.29
C ILE A 135 -3.45 32.91 24.77
N LEU A 136 -4.64 32.43 25.13
CA LEU A 136 -5.14 32.46 26.50
C LEU A 136 -5.09 31.05 27.08
N ILE A 137 -4.15 30.81 28.00
CA ILE A 137 -3.99 29.51 28.66
C ILE A 137 -4.89 29.44 29.89
N VAL A 138 -5.73 28.41 29.96
CA VAL A 138 -6.58 28.09 31.12
C VAL A 138 -6.25 26.70 31.64
N PHE A 139 -6.58 26.40 32.90
CA PHE A 139 -6.45 25.03 33.42
C PHE A 139 -7.75 24.27 33.16
N GLY A 140 -7.71 23.14 32.46
CA GLY A 140 -8.93 22.38 32.19
C GLY A 140 -8.73 21.15 31.33
N SER A 141 -9.84 20.49 30.97
CA SER A 141 -9.85 19.39 30.01
C SER A 141 -10.04 19.94 28.61
N SER A 142 -9.09 19.72 27.69
CA SER A 142 -9.22 20.20 26.30
C SER A 142 -10.49 19.67 25.62
N THR A 143 -10.80 18.37 25.80
CA THR A 143 -12.02 17.76 25.27
C THR A 143 -13.28 18.29 25.96
N GLY A 144 -13.23 18.51 27.27
CA GLY A 144 -14.34 19.08 28.02
C GLY A 144 -14.67 20.50 27.59
N LEU A 145 -13.67 21.38 27.57
CA LEU A 145 -13.83 22.77 27.14
C LEU A 145 -14.38 22.85 25.71
N LYS A 146 -13.88 22.00 24.80
CA LYS A 146 -14.43 21.89 23.44
C LYS A 146 -15.90 21.52 23.45
N HIS A 147 -16.30 20.54 24.26
CA HIS A 147 -17.69 20.11 24.38
C HIS A 147 -18.58 21.22 24.97
N ALA A 148 -18.11 21.93 25.99
CA ALA A 148 -18.83 23.03 26.62
C ALA A 148 -19.08 24.19 25.65
N VAL A 149 -18.04 24.64 24.95
CA VAL A 149 -18.13 25.69 23.93
C VAL A 149 -19.10 25.28 22.83
N ARG A 150 -18.98 24.05 22.32
CA ARG A 150 -19.88 23.53 21.26
C ARG A 150 -21.33 23.53 21.72
N ASN A 151 -21.64 23.04 22.92
CA ASN A 151 -23.01 23.02 23.43
C ASN A 151 -23.62 24.41 23.55
N LEU A 152 -22.86 25.38 24.05
CA LEU A 152 -23.33 26.75 24.20
C LEU A 152 -23.62 27.40 22.84
N VAL A 153 -22.71 27.25 21.88
CA VAL A 153 -22.88 27.80 20.52
C VAL A 153 -24.00 27.09 19.76
N GLU A 154 -24.07 25.76 19.84
CA GLU A 154 -25.14 24.99 19.22
C GLU A 154 -26.50 25.35 19.79
N ASN A 155 -26.62 25.55 21.11
CA ASN A 155 -27.87 26.02 21.72
C ASN A 155 -28.25 27.42 21.25
N ALA A 156 -27.30 28.36 21.23
CA ALA A 156 -27.53 29.72 20.73
C ALA A 156 -28.02 29.72 19.28
N VAL A 157 -27.38 28.94 18.41
CA VAL A 157 -27.79 28.78 17.01
C VAL A 157 -29.13 28.07 16.91
N LYS A 158 -29.32 26.96 17.65
CA LYS A 158 -30.51 26.10 17.60
C LYS A 158 -31.78 26.81 18.07
N TYR A 159 -31.72 27.67 19.08
CA TYR A 159 -32.88 28.37 19.63
C TYR A 159 -33.12 29.78 19.04
N SER A 160 -32.24 30.20 18.12
CA SER A 160 -32.40 31.40 17.29
C SER A 160 -33.31 31.16 16.09
N ARG A 161 -34.09 32.17 15.70
CA ARG A 161 -34.92 32.17 14.48
C ARG A 161 -34.08 32.56 13.26
N ARG A 162 -34.57 32.30 12.03
CA ARG A 162 -33.90 32.80 10.81
C ARG A 162 -33.75 34.32 10.86
N ASP A 163 -32.66 34.84 10.30
CA ASP A 163 -32.33 36.27 10.21
C ASP A 163 -32.08 36.98 11.57
N THR A 164 -31.93 36.22 12.65
CA THR A 164 -31.52 36.76 13.96
C THR A 164 -29.99 36.83 14.09
N LYS A 165 -29.51 37.41 15.20
CA LYS A 165 -28.09 37.57 15.49
C LYS A 165 -27.65 36.67 16.65
N VAL A 166 -26.49 36.03 16.50
CA VAL A 166 -25.75 35.37 17.57
C VAL A 166 -24.38 36.02 17.66
N GLU A 167 -23.96 36.35 18.88
CA GLU A 167 -22.66 36.95 19.19
C GLU A 167 -21.87 36.00 20.08
N PHE A 168 -20.61 35.80 19.73
CA PHE A 168 -19.63 35.10 20.53
C PHE A 168 -18.49 36.07 20.83
N SER A 169 -18.14 36.27 22.10
CA SER A 169 -16.94 37.02 22.47
C SER A 169 -16.07 36.25 23.46
N LEU A 170 -14.76 36.43 23.35
CA LEU A 170 -13.78 35.94 24.30
C LEU A 170 -12.93 37.13 24.76
N GLU A 171 -13.03 37.50 26.02
CA GLU A 171 -12.34 38.65 26.60
C GLU A 171 -11.42 38.18 27.74
N TYR A 172 -10.33 38.89 28.01
CA TYR A 172 -9.43 38.58 29.12
C TYR A 172 -9.04 39.83 29.89
N ASP A 173 -8.77 39.64 31.18
CA ASP A 173 -8.26 40.67 32.09
C ASP A 173 -7.00 40.12 32.76
N GLU A 174 -5.85 40.67 32.40
CA GLU A 174 -4.55 40.27 32.97
C GLU A 174 -4.42 40.67 34.45
N SER A 175 -5.06 41.77 34.87
CA SER A 175 -4.97 42.27 36.24
C SER A 175 -5.76 41.39 37.20
N GLU A 176 -6.94 40.94 36.77
CA GLU A 176 -7.80 40.01 37.52
C GLU A 176 -7.43 38.53 37.27
N LYS A 177 -6.51 38.25 36.33
CA LYS A 177 -6.17 36.91 35.84
C LYS A 177 -7.42 36.09 35.49
N THR A 178 -8.30 36.68 34.69
CA THR A 178 -9.53 36.00 34.25
C THR A 178 -9.71 36.03 32.75
N VAL A 179 -10.34 34.99 32.21
CA VAL A 179 -10.89 34.95 30.86
C VAL A 179 -12.40 34.81 30.93
N THR A 180 -13.11 35.57 30.11
CA THR A 180 -14.58 35.62 30.04
C THR A 180 -15.03 35.27 28.63
N MET A 181 -15.67 34.11 28.45
CA MET A 181 -16.36 33.75 27.22
C MET A 181 -17.84 34.13 27.34
N THR A 182 -18.37 34.82 26.34
CA THR A 182 -19.77 35.21 26.25
C THR A 182 -20.40 34.63 24.99
N VAL A 183 -21.54 33.96 25.14
CA VAL A 183 -22.40 33.57 24.02
C VAL A 183 -23.76 34.23 24.19
N GLN A 184 -24.18 35.02 23.22
CA GLN A 184 -25.43 35.77 23.26
C GLN A 184 -26.26 35.51 22.00
N ASP A 185 -27.50 35.06 22.18
CA ASP A 185 -28.47 34.86 21.11
C ASP A 185 -29.65 35.84 21.20
N SER A 186 -30.36 36.01 20.08
CA SER A 186 -31.63 36.76 20.00
C SER A 186 -32.82 35.82 19.77
N GLY A 187 -32.75 34.61 20.34
CA GLY A 187 -33.70 33.53 20.16
C GLY A 187 -34.92 33.60 21.08
N ILE A 188 -35.51 32.43 21.34
CA ILE A 188 -36.75 32.33 22.14
C ILE A 188 -36.60 32.73 23.62
N GLY A 189 -35.36 32.85 24.14
CA GLY A 189 -35.08 33.10 25.54
C GLY A 189 -35.60 32.01 26.49
N ILE A 190 -35.29 32.15 27.78
CA ILE A 190 -35.68 31.24 28.86
C ILE A 190 -36.66 32.00 29.78
N PRO A 191 -37.84 31.43 30.09
CA PRO A 191 -38.78 32.03 31.03
C PRO A 191 -38.17 32.14 32.44
N GLU A 192 -38.51 33.18 33.19
CA GLU A 192 -37.93 33.48 34.51
C GLU A 192 -38.03 32.29 35.49
N GLN A 193 -39.19 31.63 35.53
CA GLN A 193 -39.44 30.41 36.31
C GLN A 193 -38.58 29.19 35.95
N ALA A 194 -37.88 29.22 34.81
CA ALA A 194 -37.06 28.13 34.29
C ALA A 194 -35.55 28.42 34.39
N ILE A 195 -35.14 29.65 34.73
CA ILE A 195 -33.74 30.08 34.75
C ILE A 195 -32.94 29.28 35.79
N GLU A 196 -33.44 29.17 37.02
CA GLU A 196 -32.73 28.44 38.10
C GLU A 196 -32.63 26.94 37.82
N ARG A 197 -33.60 26.39 37.10
CA ARG A 197 -33.74 24.96 36.85
C ARG A 197 -33.10 24.50 35.55
N ILE A 198 -32.64 25.42 34.69
CA ILE A 198 -32.13 25.07 33.34
C ILE A 198 -30.86 24.23 33.36
N PHE A 199 -30.17 24.18 34.50
CA PHE A 199 -29.00 23.35 34.73
C PHE A 199 -29.32 22.02 35.46
N GLU A 200 -30.59 21.76 35.81
CA GLU A 200 -31.02 20.45 36.35
C GLU A 200 -31.01 19.37 35.26
N GLU A 201 -30.62 18.15 35.62
CA GLU A 201 -30.67 17.00 34.72
C GLU A 201 -32.09 16.77 34.20
N PHE A 202 -32.23 16.45 32.90
CA PHE A 202 -33.50 16.21 32.21
C PHE A 202 -34.46 17.40 32.18
N TYR A 203 -34.09 18.55 32.75
CA TYR A 203 -34.94 19.73 32.73
C TYR A 203 -34.82 20.47 31.41
N ARG A 204 -35.97 20.88 30.88
CA ARG A 204 -36.07 21.70 29.66
C ARG A 204 -37.17 22.73 29.86
N ALA A 205 -36.88 23.99 29.52
CA ALA A 205 -37.86 25.07 29.60
C ALA A 205 -39.13 24.75 28.77
N PRO A 206 -40.33 25.11 29.25
CA PRO A 206 -41.59 24.80 28.56
C PRO A 206 -41.63 25.31 27.11
N ASN A 207 -41.17 26.53 26.87
CA ASN A 207 -41.08 27.14 25.55
C ASN A 207 -40.07 26.43 24.63
N ALA A 208 -38.95 25.94 25.18
CA ALA A 208 -37.95 25.16 24.44
C ALA A 208 -38.45 23.76 24.03
N LYS A 209 -39.33 23.13 24.83
CA LYS A 209 -39.98 21.85 24.47
C LYS A 209 -40.96 21.99 23.29
N ILE A 210 -41.59 23.16 23.17
CA ILE A 210 -42.48 23.49 22.05
C ILE A 210 -41.65 23.79 20.80
N PHE A 211 -40.58 24.57 20.96
CA PHE A 211 -39.72 25.01 19.85
C PHE A 211 -38.93 23.86 19.22
N ASP A 212 -38.44 22.94 20.05
CA ASP A 212 -37.69 21.78 19.62
C ASP A 212 -38.16 20.53 20.37
N LYS A 213 -38.56 19.48 19.66
CA LYS A 213 -38.99 18.23 20.29
C LYS A 213 -37.83 17.28 20.63
N THR A 214 -36.62 17.57 20.15
CA THR A 214 -35.48 16.63 20.13
C THR A 214 -34.45 16.83 21.26
N GLY A 215 -34.49 17.96 21.97
CA GLY A 215 -33.53 18.26 23.04
C GLY A 215 -33.56 17.27 24.21
N THR A 216 -32.36 16.91 24.70
CA THR A 216 -32.13 15.90 25.73
C THR A 216 -32.25 16.43 27.16
N GLY A 217 -31.97 17.72 27.38
CA GLY A 217 -31.94 18.33 28.72
C GLY A 217 -30.63 18.11 29.48
N PHE A 218 -29.58 17.59 28.84
CA PHE A 218 -28.26 17.38 29.46
C PHE A 218 -27.24 18.48 29.16
N GLY A 219 -27.34 19.13 28.00
CA GLY A 219 -26.26 19.98 27.48
C GLY A 219 -25.79 21.08 28.44
N LEU A 220 -26.70 21.83 29.06
CA LEU A 220 -26.33 22.90 30.00
C LEU A 220 -25.83 22.37 31.35
N THR A 221 -26.35 21.22 31.82
CA THR A 221 -25.84 20.55 33.02
C THR A 221 -24.39 20.11 32.81
N ILE A 222 -24.08 19.49 31.67
CA ILE A 222 -22.72 19.07 31.31
C ILE A 222 -21.78 20.28 31.22
N VAL A 223 -22.24 21.37 30.59
CA VAL A 223 -21.46 22.62 30.55
C VAL A 223 -21.11 23.10 31.95
N ARG A 224 -22.08 23.12 32.89
CA ARG A 224 -21.83 23.56 34.27
C ARG A 224 -20.78 22.69 34.96
N GLU A 225 -20.92 21.35 34.90
CA GLU A 225 -19.97 20.41 35.51
C GLU A 225 -18.55 20.58 34.94
N ILE A 226 -18.42 20.73 33.62
CA ILE A 226 -17.12 20.97 32.97
C ILE A 226 -16.49 22.26 33.45
N ILE A 227 -17.25 23.37 33.45
CA ILE A 227 -16.73 24.68 33.82
C ILE A 227 -16.36 24.73 35.30
N GLU A 228 -17.18 24.18 36.19
CA GLU A 228 -16.91 24.13 37.63
C GLU A 228 -15.68 23.26 37.94
N LEU A 229 -15.52 22.12 37.26
CA LEU A 229 -14.36 21.25 37.40
C LEU A 229 -13.06 21.91 36.90
N CYS A 230 -13.16 22.82 35.93
CA CYS A 230 -12.04 23.67 35.49
C CYS A 230 -11.81 24.90 36.40
N GLY A 231 -12.51 25.00 37.53
CA GLY A 231 -12.42 26.14 38.46
C GLY A 231 -13.08 27.43 37.95
N GLY A 232 -13.94 27.32 36.95
CA GLY A 232 -14.69 28.44 36.38
C GLY A 232 -16.06 28.65 37.00
N LYS A 233 -16.75 29.71 36.55
CA LYS A 233 -18.13 30.06 36.92
C LYS A 233 -18.94 30.32 35.66
N ILE A 234 -20.18 29.87 35.66
CA ILE A 234 -21.16 30.12 34.59
C ILE A 234 -22.29 31.03 35.13
N ASP A 235 -22.60 32.09 34.40
CA ASP A 235 -23.71 33.01 34.66
C ASP A 235 -24.67 33.01 33.46
N LEU A 236 -25.96 33.14 33.72
CA LEU A 236 -27.00 33.11 32.69
C LEU A 236 -27.99 34.26 32.90
N LYS A 237 -28.15 35.07 31.86
CA LYS A 237 -29.17 36.13 31.79
C LYS A 237 -30.04 35.89 30.58
N SER A 238 -31.33 35.71 30.78
CA SER A 238 -32.27 35.42 29.70
C SER A 238 -33.58 36.13 29.94
N LYS A 239 -34.26 36.48 28.85
CA LYS A 239 -35.63 36.99 28.90
C LYS A 239 -36.42 36.33 27.77
N GLU A 240 -37.58 35.80 28.10
CA GLU A 240 -38.44 35.12 27.13
C GLU A 240 -38.75 36.04 25.93
N ASN A 241 -38.58 35.49 24.73
CA ASN A 241 -38.65 36.15 23.41
C ASN A 241 -37.63 37.27 23.15
N ALA A 242 -36.64 37.48 24.02
CA ALA A 242 -35.57 38.45 23.81
C ALA A 242 -34.18 37.82 23.62
N GLY A 243 -34.04 36.52 23.93
CA GLY A 243 -32.79 35.76 23.77
C GLY A 243 -32.10 35.43 25.09
N THR A 244 -30.95 34.75 25.00
CA THR A 244 -30.15 34.32 26.16
C THR A 244 -28.72 34.80 26.03
N LYS A 245 -28.14 35.25 27.15
CA LYS A 245 -26.72 35.56 27.31
C LYS A 245 -26.13 34.63 28.37
N ILE A 246 -25.17 33.81 27.98
CA ILE A 246 -24.41 32.93 28.87
C ILE A 246 -22.98 33.45 28.96
N THR A 247 -22.49 33.63 30.18
CA THR A 247 -21.14 34.12 30.46
C THR A 247 -20.38 33.07 31.25
N VAL A 248 -19.24 32.63 30.74
CA VAL A 248 -18.34 31.68 31.40
C VAL A 248 -17.07 32.40 31.78
N LYS A 249 -16.74 32.43 33.07
CA LYS A 249 -15.51 33.02 33.60
C LYS A 249 -14.58 31.94 34.11
N MET A 250 -13.32 31.97 33.72
CA MET A 250 -12.29 31.02 34.18
C MET A 250 -11.02 31.74 34.58
N ALA A 251 -10.19 31.08 35.39
CA ALA A 251 -8.87 31.59 35.74
C ALA A 251 -7.92 31.54 34.53
N LEU A 252 -7.29 32.68 34.24
CA LEU A 252 -6.27 32.83 33.21
C LEU A 252 -4.91 32.49 33.83
N LEU A 253 -4.26 31.46 33.31
CA LEU A 253 -2.93 31.05 33.76
C LEU A 253 -1.84 31.93 33.15
N GLU A 254 -1.92 32.12 31.83
CA GLU A 254 -0.88 32.79 31.07
C GLU A 254 -1.47 33.40 29.79
N VAL A 255 -1.01 34.60 29.45
CA VAL A 255 -1.28 35.25 28.17
C VAL A 255 0.00 35.17 27.35
N LYS A 256 -0.08 34.65 26.13
CA LYS A 256 1.10 34.53 25.27
C LYS A 256 0.92 35.23 23.92
N GLU A 257 1.93 36.01 23.54
CA GLU A 257 2.07 36.61 22.21
C GLU A 257 2.33 35.52 21.15
N PRO A 258 1.64 35.52 20.00
CA PRO A 258 1.70 34.45 19.00
C PRO A 258 3.08 34.25 18.34
N GLU A 259 4.02 35.18 18.53
CA GLU A 259 5.37 35.14 17.93
C GLU A 259 6.38 34.29 18.73
N LEU A 260 6.16 34.01 20.02
CA LEU A 260 7.13 33.30 20.89
C LEU A 260 6.87 31.80 21.07
N ILE A 261 5.73 31.26 20.62
CA ILE A 261 5.37 29.83 20.77
C ILE A 261 5.42 29.05 19.44
N ASN A 262 5.49 29.75 18.32
CA ASN A 262 5.21 29.14 17.02
C ASN A 262 6.33 28.25 16.44
N GLU A 263 7.56 28.27 16.98
CA GLU A 263 8.60 27.32 16.54
C GLU A 263 8.77 26.12 17.48
N GLU A 264 8.64 26.29 18.79
CA GLU A 264 8.87 25.18 19.75
C GLU A 264 7.65 24.26 19.94
N LEU A 265 6.41 24.74 19.72
CA LEU A 265 5.18 23.95 19.91
C LEU A 265 4.41 23.66 18.61
N ARG A 266 4.80 24.23 17.46
CA ARG A 266 4.16 23.92 16.18
C ARG A 266 4.50 22.49 15.77
N LYS A 267 3.52 21.60 15.92
CA LYS A 267 3.58 20.22 15.44
C LYS A 267 3.96 20.23 13.96
N LYS A 268 5.10 19.64 13.64
CA LYS A 268 5.60 19.51 12.27
C LYS A 268 4.51 18.91 11.37
N SER A 269 4.10 19.61 10.33
CA SER A 269 3.11 19.15 9.36
C SER A 269 3.79 18.33 8.27
N ILE A 270 3.51 17.03 8.24
CA ILE A 270 4.00 16.08 7.23
C ILE A 270 2.83 15.63 6.37
N VAL A 271 2.84 16.05 5.11
CA VAL A 271 1.80 15.68 4.14
C VAL A 271 2.32 14.57 3.23
N VAL A 272 1.50 13.56 2.97
CA VAL A 272 1.83 12.42 2.11
C VAL A 272 0.82 12.33 0.97
N ILE A 273 1.29 12.31 -0.27
CA ILE A 273 0.45 12.17 -1.47
C ILE A 273 0.52 10.73 -1.96
N GLY A 274 -0.58 9.98 -1.85
CA GLY A 274 -0.70 8.58 -2.24
C GLY A 274 -0.79 7.66 -1.02
N GLY A 275 -1.80 6.79 -1.00
CA GLY A 275 -2.22 5.99 0.14
C GLY A 275 -2.02 4.49 0.00
N VAL A 276 -1.19 3.99 -0.93
CA VAL A 276 -1.03 2.53 -1.17
C VAL A 276 0.24 1.94 -0.52
N ALA A 277 1.33 1.71 -1.26
CA ALA A 277 2.49 1.00 -0.73
C ALA A 277 3.45 1.93 0.04
N ALA A 278 4.02 2.94 -0.62
CA ALA A 278 5.04 3.80 -0.03
C ALA A 278 4.46 4.79 1.00
N GLY A 279 3.30 5.40 0.71
CA GLY A 279 2.73 6.48 1.52
C GLY A 279 2.36 6.06 2.94
N PRO A 280 1.50 5.05 3.15
CA PRO A 280 1.16 4.55 4.47
C PRO A 280 2.37 4.05 5.26
N LYS A 281 3.36 3.49 4.56
CA LYS A 281 4.63 3.07 5.18
C LYS A 281 5.46 4.26 5.65
N ALA A 282 5.49 5.34 4.87
CA ALA A 282 6.13 6.60 5.21
C ALA A 282 5.44 7.29 6.39
N ALA A 283 4.13 7.49 6.31
CA ALA A 283 3.34 8.09 7.39
C ALA A 283 3.46 7.31 8.71
N SER A 284 3.34 5.98 8.65
CA SER A 284 3.51 5.12 9.83
C SER A 284 4.92 5.20 10.42
N ARG A 285 5.94 5.40 9.58
CA ARG A 285 7.32 5.56 10.06
C ARG A 285 7.54 6.96 10.63
N ALA A 286 7.02 8.00 9.99
CA ALA A 286 7.09 9.37 10.48
C ALA A 286 6.50 9.48 11.89
N ARG A 287 5.30 8.91 12.14
CA ARG A 287 4.69 8.86 13.48
C ARG A 287 5.59 8.22 14.54
N ARG A 288 6.35 7.18 14.18
CA ARG A 288 7.28 6.50 15.12
C ARG A 288 8.57 7.27 15.37
N ILE A 289 8.92 8.22 14.51
CA ILE A 289 10.07 9.10 14.69
C ILE A 289 9.67 10.36 15.44
N ASP A 290 8.51 10.93 15.09
CA ASP A 290 7.93 12.10 15.72
C ASP A 290 6.48 11.79 16.13
N ALA A 291 6.31 11.53 17.44
CA ALA A 291 5.01 11.26 18.03
C ALA A 291 4.10 12.51 18.05
N GLY A 292 4.67 13.71 17.94
CA GLY A 292 3.96 14.99 17.96
C GLY A 292 3.53 15.49 16.58
N ALA A 293 4.18 15.05 15.48
CA ALA A 293 3.90 15.51 14.12
C ALA A 293 2.41 15.45 13.73
N LYS A 294 1.91 16.45 12.99
CA LYS A 294 0.63 16.36 12.28
C LYS A 294 0.90 15.62 10.96
N ILE A 295 0.28 14.46 10.76
CA ILE A 295 0.52 13.62 9.58
C ILE A 295 -0.80 13.40 8.85
N THR A 296 -0.85 13.79 7.58
CA THR A 296 -2.04 13.65 6.73
C THR A 296 -1.70 12.96 5.42
N ILE A 297 -2.42 11.89 5.08
CA ILE A 297 -2.32 11.19 3.79
C ILE A 297 -3.47 11.62 2.89
N TYR A 298 -3.17 12.09 1.69
CA TYR A 298 -4.15 12.35 0.64
C TYR A 298 -4.14 11.19 -0.37
N GLU A 299 -5.31 10.58 -0.58
CA GLU A 299 -5.52 9.51 -1.55
C GLU A 299 -6.71 9.86 -2.44
N LYS A 300 -6.52 9.80 -3.76
CA LYS A 300 -7.57 10.13 -4.72
C LYS A 300 -8.63 9.03 -4.77
N GLU A 301 -8.26 7.77 -4.55
CA GLU A 301 -9.20 6.65 -4.59
C GLU A 301 -9.88 6.46 -3.23
N ASN A 302 -10.92 5.61 -3.18
CA ASN A 302 -11.58 5.28 -1.93
C ASN A 302 -10.72 4.38 -1.02
N PHE A 303 -9.97 3.46 -1.62
CA PHE A 303 -9.25 2.41 -0.91
C PHE A 303 -7.78 2.77 -0.71
N LEU A 304 -7.28 2.51 0.49
CA LEU A 304 -5.88 2.71 0.87
C LEU A 304 -5.25 1.43 1.41
N ALA A 305 -3.92 1.41 1.42
CA ALA A 305 -3.08 0.42 2.11
C ALA A 305 -3.43 -1.06 1.82
N TYR A 306 -3.98 -1.33 0.62
CA TYR A 306 -4.22 -2.66 0.10
C TYR A 306 -3.00 -3.22 -0.62
N SER A 307 -2.95 -4.54 -0.77
CA SER A 307 -1.89 -5.21 -1.53
C SER A 307 -2.21 -5.22 -3.04
N GLY A 308 -1.62 -4.29 -3.80
CA GLY A 308 -1.73 -4.27 -5.26
C GLY A 308 -1.19 -5.54 -5.93
N CYS A 309 -0.17 -6.17 -5.35
CA CYS A 309 0.37 -7.45 -5.82
C CYS A 309 -0.60 -8.62 -5.63
N ALA A 310 -1.62 -8.47 -4.77
CA ALA A 310 -2.61 -9.50 -4.50
C ALA A 310 -3.81 -9.45 -5.47
N LEU A 311 -3.92 -8.42 -6.32
CA LEU A 311 -5.06 -8.26 -7.23
C LEU A 311 -5.27 -9.44 -8.21
N PRO A 312 -4.22 -10.04 -8.83
CA PRO A 312 -4.42 -11.23 -9.65
C PRO A 312 -5.03 -12.41 -8.88
N TYR A 313 -4.63 -12.61 -7.62
CA TYR A 313 -5.17 -13.66 -6.76
C TYR A 313 -6.64 -13.40 -6.39
N TYR A 314 -7.03 -12.15 -6.21
CA TYR A 314 -8.43 -11.76 -6.02
C TYR A 314 -9.31 -11.99 -7.26
N ILE A 315 -8.78 -11.71 -8.44
CA ILE A 315 -9.44 -11.98 -9.72
C ILE A 315 -9.64 -13.50 -9.91
N SER A 316 -8.61 -14.30 -9.62
CA SER A 316 -8.66 -15.77 -9.73
C SER A 316 -9.61 -16.46 -8.75
N GLY A 317 -10.11 -15.75 -7.74
CA GLY A 317 -10.92 -16.32 -6.65
C GLY A 317 -10.12 -17.03 -5.55
N ARG A 318 -8.78 -17.12 -5.66
CA ARG A 318 -7.91 -17.58 -4.56
C ARG A 318 -8.08 -16.72 -3.31
N LEU A 319 -8.22 -15.41 -3.48
CA LEU A 319 -8.74 -14.51 -2.44
C LEU A 319 -10.23 -14.28 -2.67
N LYS A 320 -11.05 -14.70 -1.70
CA LYS A 320 -12.51 -14.75 -1.87
C LYS A 320 -13.14 -13.37 -1.78
N ASN A 321 -12.72 -12.57 -0.79
CA ASN A 321 -13.35 -11.30 -0.46
C ASN A 321 -12.40 -10.14 -0.72
N LEU A 322 -12.94 -8.98 -1.07
CA LEU A 322 -12.14 -7.77 -1.26
C LEU A 322 -11.34 -7.39 -0.01
N ARG A 323 -11.91 -7.61 1.18
CA ARG A 323 -11.24 -7.38 2.48
C ARG A 323 -9.93 -8.16 2.64
N ASP A 324 -9.77 -9.29 1.94
CA ASP A 324 -8.59 -10.14 2.04
C ASP A 324 -7.36 -9.47 1.38
N LEU A 325 -7.56 -8.40 0.60
CA LEU A 325 -6.50 -7.56 0.06
C LEU A 325 -5.88 -6.60 1.11
N PHE A 326 -6.56 -6.42 2.25
CA PHE A 326 -6.15 -5.52 3.31
C PHE A 326 -5.49 -6.35 4.41
N LEU A 327 -4.25 -5.99 4.77
CA LEU A 327 -3.53 -6.67 5.84
C LEU A 327 -4.24 -6.43 7.18
N LYS A 328 -4.22 -7.43 8.05
CA LYS A 328 -4.69 -7.32 9.44
C LYS A 328 -3.50 -7.16 10.39
N HIS A 329 -3.66 -6.37 11.43
CA HIS A 329 -2.69 -6.20 12.52
C HIS A 329 -3.39 -6.49 13.84
N GLY A 330 -3.36 -7.77 14.26
CA GLY A 330 -4.21 -8.26 15.34
C GLY A 330 -5.68 -8.23 14.92
N GLU A 331 -6.52 -7.63 15.75
CA GLU A 331 -7.96 -7.46 15.48
C GLU A 331 -8.27 -6.28 14.54
N TYR A 332 -7.30 -5.40 14.29
CA TYR A 332 -7.50 -4.20 13.47
C TYR A 332 -7.26 -4.49 11.99
N GLU A 333 -8.21 -4.08 11.15
CA GLU A 333 -8.03 -4.04 9.70
C GLU A 333 -7.25 -2.77 9.33
N ASN A 334 -6.36 -2.86 8.34
CA ASN A 334 -5.52 -1.74 7.92
C ASN A 334 -6.32 -0.72 7.07
N ASN A 335 -7.27 -0.03 7.71
CA ASN A 335 -8.25 0.89 7.13
C ASN A 335 -8.10 2.32 7.70
N THR A 336 -8.94 3.24 7.24
CA THR A 336 -8.93 4.66 7.63
C THR A 336 -9.00 4.84 9.16
N GLU A 337 -9.90 4.11 9.82
CA GLU A 337 -10.11 4.18 11.27
C GLU A 337 -8.86 3.74 12.03
N TYR A 338 -8.23 2.63 11.62
CA TYR A 338 -7.00 2.15 12.24
C TYR A 338 -5.85 3.17 12.15
N PHE A 339 -5.68 3.82 11.00
CA PHE A 339 -4.65 4.86 10.87
C PHE A 339 -4.96 6.09 11.73
N ARG A 340 -6.21 6.53 11.79
CA ARG A 340 -6.61 7.68 12.62
C ARG A 340 -6.51 7.37 14.11
N ASP A 341 -7.16 6.30 14.55
CA ASP A 341 -7.42 6.04 15.96
C ASP A 341 -6.22 5.36 16.65
N VAL A 342 -5.48 4.51 15.93
CA VAL A 342 -4.32 3.79 16.49
C VAL A 342 -3.00 4.49 16.15
N LYS A 343 -2.86 5.04 14.93
CA LYS A 343 -1.59 5.68 14.51
C LYS A 343 -1.62 7.20 14.61
N GLY A 344 -2.75 7.83 14.90
CA GLY A 344 -2.87 9.29 14.89
C GLY A 344 -2.52 9.90 13.53
N ILE A 345 -2.81 9.19 12.44
CA ILE A 345 -2.56 9.65 11.06
C ILE A 345 -3.90 9.96 10.43
N GLU A 346 -4.08 11.21 10.00
CA GLU A 346 -5.27 11.61 9.27
C GLU A 346 -5.20 11.09 7.84
N ILE A 347 -6.32 10.61 7.31
CA ILE A 347 -6.43 10.20 5.91
C ILE A 347 -7.59 10.97 5.29
N LYS A 348 -7.31 11.55 4.13
CA LYS A 348 -8.26 12.18 3.21
C LYS A 348 -8.29 11.32 1.95
N ASN A 349 -9.10 10.26 1.96
CA ASN A 349 -9.41 9.48 0.75
C ASN A 349 -10.45 10.23 -0.10
N LEU A 350 -10.63 9.82 -1.36
CA LEU A 350 -11.46 10.58 -2.33
C LEU A 350 -11.05 12.06 -2.43
N CYS A 351 -9.77 12.35 -2.25
CA CYS A 351 -9.21 13.70 -2.29
C CYS A 351 -7.98 13.72 -3.20
N GLU A 352 -8.10 14.44 -4.32
CA GLU A 352 -7.03 14.54 -5.32
C GLU A 352 -6.16 15.77 -5.05
N VAL A 353 -4.85 15.57 -4.96
CA VAL A 353 -3.89 16.69 -4.97
C VAL A 353 -3.67 17.13 -6.42
N MET A 354 -4.01 18.38 -6.72
CA MET A 354 -4.03 18.95 -8.06
C MET A 354 -2.72 19.66 -8.44
N SER A 355 -2.09 20.33 -7.47
CA SER A 355 -0.84 21.07 -7.67
C SER A 355 -0.05 21.24 -6.38
N ILE A 356 1.26 21.45 -6.50
CA ILE A 356 2.17 21.73 -5.38
C ILE A 356 2.76 23.14 -5.60
N ASP A 357 2.52 24.04 -4.64
CA ASP A 357 3.20 25.33 -4.56
C ASP A 357 4.38 25.20 -3.59
N ARG A 358 5.58 25.13 -4.17
CA ARG A 358 6.83 24.97 -3.42
C ARG A 358 7.23 26.23 -2.67
N LYS A 359 6.97 27.41 -3.25
CA LYS A 359 7.39 28.69 -2.69
C LYS A 359 6.64 28.99 -1.40
N ASN A 360 5.33 28.74 -1.41
CA ASN A 360 4.46 28.97 -0.26
C ASN A 360 4.29 27.73 0.62
N LYS A 361 4.90 26.60 0.26
CA LYS A 361 4.77 25.28 0.92
C LYS A 361 3.32 24.84 1.15
N ARG A 362 2.53 24.84 0.07
CA ARG A 362 1.13 24.40 0.09
C ARG A 362 0.83 23.43 -1.04
N ILE A 363 -0.11 22.53 -0.82
CA ILE A 363 -0.73 21.72 -1.87
C ILE A 363 -2.16 22.18 -2.10
N LYS A 364 -2.61 22.12 -3.35
CA LYS A 364 -4.01 22.36 -3.71
C LYS A 364 -4.71 21.02 -3.84
N CYS A 365 -5.79 20.83 -3.08
CA CYS A 365 -6.55 19.60 -3.01
C CYS A 365 -7.96 19.81 -3.56
N ARG A 366 -8.56 18.74 -4.08
CA ARG A 366 -9.96 18.68 -4.50
C ARG A 366 -10.62 17.45 -3.90
N GLU A 367 -11.69 17.65 -3.16
CA GLU A 367 -12.58 16.57 -2.74
C GLU A 367 -13.41 16.09 -3.92
N ILE A 368 -13.37 14.79 -4.20
CA ILE A 368 -14.00 14.21 -5.40
C ILE A 368 -15.52 14.18 -5.30
N LEU A 369 -16.07 14.04 -4.08
CA LEU A 369 -17.52 13.95 -3.88
C LEU A 369 -18.23 15.31 -3.93
N THR A 370 -17.55 16.37 -3.48
CA THR A 370 -18.11 17.72 -3.34
C THR A 370 -17.59 18.70 -4.40
N ASP A 371 -16.54 18.32 -5.14
CA ASP A 371 -15.72 19.21 -5.96
C ASP A 371 -15.14 20.42 -5.21
N HIS A 372 -15.15 20.39 -3.86
CA HIS A 372 -14.60 21.45 -3.05
C HIS A 372 -13.08 21.50 -3.19
N VAL A 373 -12.52 22.69 -3.46
CA VAL A 373 -11.09 22.93 -3.65
C VAL A 373 -10.57 23.78 -2.50
N PHE A 374 -9.46 23.35 -1.90
CA PHE A 374 -8.80 24.05 -0.80
C PHE A 374 -7.27 23.87 -0.85
N ASP A 375 -6.56 24.70 -0.10
CA ASP A 375 -5.09 24.63 0.00
C ASP A 375 -4.66 24.13 1.39
N GLU A 376 -3.84 23.06 1.45
CA GLU A 376 -3.26 22.52 2.68
C GLU A 376 -1.77 22.91 2.81
N PRO A 377 -1.34 23.55 3.91
CA PRO A 377 0.07 23.84 4.15
C PRO A 377 0.86 22.60 4.63
N TYR A 378 2.15 22.53 4.29
CA TYR A 378 3.05 21.48 4.76
C TYR A 378 4.40 22.05 5.20
N ASP A 379 5.04 21.40 6.18
CA ASP A 379 6.45 21.66 6.48
C ASP A 379 7.34 20.70 5.67
N LYS A 380 6.92 19.42 5.60
CA LYS A 380 7.50 18.39 4.75
C LYS A 380 6.43 17.68 3.92
N LEU A 381 6.75 17.39 2.67
CA LEU A 381 5.88 16.68 1.72
C LEU A 381 6.53 15.36 1.28
N ILE A 382 5.74 14.31 1.13
CA ILE A 382 6.18 13.03 0.58
C ILE A 382 5.32 12.68 -0.65
N ILE A 383 5.92 12.62 -1.83
CA ILE A 383 5.25 12.22 -3.07
C ILE A 383 5.37 10.70 -3.23
N ALA A 384 4.24 10.00 -3.14
CA ALA A 384 4.11 8.55 -3.30
C ALA A 384 3.05 8.18 -4.35
N THR A 385 3.04 8.92 -5.46
CA THR A 385 2.01 8.86 -6.52
C THR A 385 2.03 7.61 -7.39
N GLY A 386 3.01 6.72 -7.16
CA GLY A 386 3.13 5.42 -7.85
C GLY A 386 3.37 5.56 -9.35
N SER A 387 2.78 4.64 -10.11
CA SER A 387 2.86 4.61 -11.57
C SER A 387 1.47 4.69 -12.20
N LYS A 388 1.40 4.72 -13.53
CA LYS A 388 0.17 4.64 -14.30
C LYS A 388 0.33 3.62 -15.43
N PRO A 389 -0.73 2.89 -15.79
CA PRO A 389 -0.66 1.95 -16.91
C PRO A 389 -0.42 2.70 -18.22
N ASN A 390 0.41 2.12 -19.07
CA ASN A 390 0.66 2.64 -20.42
C ASN A 390 -0.53 2.26 -21.32
N ILE A 391 -1.24 3.27 -21.83
CA ILE A 391 -2.30 3.09 -22.82
C ILE A 391 -1.69 3.43 -24.19
N PRO A 392 -1.44 2.43 -25.06
CA PRO A 392 -0.85 2.69 -26.36
C PRO A 392 -1.86 3.45 -27.23
N PRO A 393 -1.40 4.38 -28.09
CA PRO A 393 -2.26 5.18 -28.96
C PRO A 393 -2.72 4.36 -30.17
N ILE A 394 -3.54 3.34 -29.92
CA ILE A 394 -4.09 2.43 -30.93
C ILE A 394 -5.54 2.81 -31.18
N ASP A 395 -5.95 2.81 -32.45
CA ASP A 395 -7.34 3.09 -32.81
C ASP A 395 -8.29 2.09 -32.12
N GLY A 396 -9.37 2.60 -31.54
CA GLY A 396 -10.33 1.81 -30.78
C GLY A 396 -9.93 1.42 -29.36
N VAL A 397 -8.78 1.88 -28.83
CA VAL A 397 -8.30 1.55 -27.46
C VAL A 397 -9.27 1.96 -26.32
N LYS A 398 -10.25 2.82 -26.60
CA LYS A 398 -11.27 3.30 -25.65
C LYS A 398 -12.56 2.46 -25.61
N LEU A 399 -12.64 1.36 -26.38
CA LEU A 399 -13.81 0.47 -26.38
C LEU A 399 -14.04 -0.16 -24.98
N GLY A 400 -15.31 -0.40 -24.61
CA GLY A 400 -15.72 -0.59 -23.22
C GLY A 400 -15.22 -1.87 -22.52
N ASN A 401 -14.87 -2.91 -23.29
CA ASN A 401 -14.29 -4.18 -22.82
C ASN A 401 -12.76 -4.22 -22.95
N ILE A 402 -12.10 -3.07 -23.11
CA ILE A 402 -10.64 -2.93 -22.97
C ILE A 402 -10.36 -2.44 -21.55
N LEU A 403 -9.72 -3.28 -20.76
CA LEU A 403 -9.43 -3.03 -19.34
C LEU A 403 -7.92 -2.98 -19.08
N VAL A 404 -7.54 -2.36 -17.98
CA VAL A 404 -6.19 -2.39 -17.40
C VAL A 404 -6.26 -3.04 -16.03
N LEU A 405 -5.13 -3.45 -15.45
CA LEU A 405 -5.07 -3.85 -14.04
C LEU A 405 -4.06 -2.95 -13.31
N HIS A 406 -4.56 -2.01 -12.50
CA HIS A 406 -3.71 -1.14 -11.68
C HIS A 406 -4.22 -1.03 -10.23
N GLY A 407 -5.52 -0.93 -10.02
CA GLY A 407 -6.12 -0.82 -8.67
C GLY A 407 -7.30 -1.76 -8.42
N ILE A 408 -7.93 -1.61 -7.26
CA ILE A 408 -9.10 -2.40 -6.86
C ILE A 408 -10.26 -2.26 -7.85
N THR A 409 -10.59 -1.02 -8.26
CA THR A 409 -11.67 -0.76 -9.22
C THR A 409 -11.48 -1.51 -10.53
N ASP A 410 -10.25 -1.59 -11.01
CA ASP A 410 -9.90 -2.35 -12.21
C ASP A 410 -10.11 -3.86 -12.00
N SER A 411 -9.64 -4.39 -10.87
CA SER A 411 -9.78 -5.81 -10.52
C SER A 411 -11.25 -6.23 -10.41
N GLU A 412 -12.11 -5.37 -9.87
CA GLU A 412 -13.56 -5.56 -9.81
C GLU A 412 -14.17 -5.63 -11.22
N ARG A 413 -13.80 -4.69 -12.10
CA ARG A 413 -14.28 -4.68 -13.50
C ARG A 413 -13.86 -5.94 -14.24
N ILE A 414 -12.61 -6.37 -14.07
CA ILE A 414 -12.10 -7.61 -14.69
C ILE A 414 -12.84 -8.82 -14.14
N LYS A 415 -12.98 -8.94 -12.80
CA LYS A 415 -13.68 -10.04 -12.14
C LYS A 415 -15.14 -10.14 -12.59
N ARG A 416 -15.83 -9.02 -12.77
CA ARG A 416 -17.20 -8.99 -13.34
C ARG A 416 -17.24 -9.40 -14.81
N ALA A 417 -16.26 -8.98 -15.61
CA ALA A 417 -16.20 -9.32 -17.03
C ALA A 417 -15.96 -10.81 -17.28
N VAL A 418 -15.22 -11.50 -16.40
CA VAL A 418 -14.98 -12.95 -16.50
C VAL A 418 -15.95 -13.79 -15.65
N GLY A 419 -16.64 -13.19 -14.69
CA GLY A 419 -17.63 -13.85 -13.85
C GLY A 419 -18.78 -14.45 -14.66
N HIS A 420 -19.31 -15.60 -14.20
CA HIS A 420 -20.36 -16.37 -14.90
C HIS A 420 -19.99 -16.78 -16.35
N SER A 421 -18.70 -16.88 -16.66
CA SER A 421 -18.19 -17.27 -18.00
C SER A 421 -18.64 -16.35 -19.13
N ALA A 422 -18.85 -15.05 -18.83
CA ALA A 422 -19.34 -14.06 -19.79
C ALA A 422 -18.32 -13.74 -20.90
N ALA A 423 -17.02 -13.69 -20.57
CA ALA A 423 -15.92 -13.60 -21.54
C ALA A 423 -15.15 -14.92 -21.57
N LYS A 424 -15.11 -15.58 -22.73
CA LYS A 424 -14.40 -16.85 -22.92
C LYS A 424 -13.06 -16.64 -23.61
N ASP A 425 -12.99 -15.78 -24.62
CA ASP A 425 -11.74 -15.48 -25.34
C ASP A 425 -11.14 -14.16 -24.87
N VAL A 426 -10.07 -14.23 -24.08
CA VAL A 426 -9.43 -13.04 -23.50
C VAL A 426 -8.07 -12.82 -24.14
N THR A 427 -7.85 -11.62 -24.67
CA THR A 427 -6.55 -11.22 -25.23
C THR A 427 -5.83 -10.25 -24.31
N ILE A 428 -4.57 -10.53 -24.01
CA ILE A 428 -3.69 -9.69 -23.20
C ILE A 428 -2.66 -9.04 -24.12
N ILE A 429 -2.55 -7.72 -24.08
CA ILE A 429 -1.58 -6.95 -24.87
C ILE A 429 -0.40 -6.59 -23.99
N GLY A 430 0.72 -7.30 -24.16
CA GLY A 430 1.94 -7.19 -23.37
C GLY A 430 2.24 -8.46 -22.58
N GLY A 431 3.40 -9.06 -22.83
CA GLY A 431 3.94 -10.25 -22.18
C GLY A 431 4.84 -9.95 -20.98
N GLY A 432 4.70 -8.78 -20.36
CA GLY A 432 5.42 -8.45 -19.12
C GLY A 432 4.86 -9.17 -17.89
N LYS A 433 5.45 -8.91 -16.71
CA LYS A 433 5.05 -9.54 -15.43
C LYS A 433 3.54 -9.57 -15.22
N ILE A 434 2.87 -8.41 -15.29
CA ILE A 434 1.42 -8.31 -15.03
C ILE A 434 0.62 -9.11 -16.07
N GLY A 435 1.03 -9.05 -17.34
CA GLY A 435 0.36 -9.81 -18.40
C GLY A 435 0.43 -11.32 -18.16
N VAL A 436 1.55 -11.82 -17.66
CA VAL A 436 1.72 -13.24 -17.33
C VAL A 436 1.00 -13.64 -16.02
N GLU A 437 1.05 -12.81 -14.98
CA GLU A 437 0.33 -13.04 -13.72
C GLU A 437 -1.20 -13.06 -13.93
N ILE A 438 -1.73 -12.12 -14.71
CA ILE A 438 -3.17 -12.07 -14.97
C ILE A 438 -3.62 -13.21 -15.90
N ALA A 439 -2.75 -13.71 -16.78
CA ALA A 439 -3.06 -14.88 -17.60
C ALA A 439 -3.44 -16.09 -16.73
N GLU A 440 -2.69 -16.38 -15.65
CA GLU A 440 -3.09 -17.44 -14.72
C GLU A 440 -4.44 -17.17 -14.07
N ALA A 441 -4.68 -15.95 -13.60
CA ALA A 441 -5.93 -15.60 -12.94
C ALA A 441 -7.15 -15.78 -13.86
N LEU A 442 -7.01 -15.42 -15.14
CA LEU A 442 -8.06 -15.52 -16.15
C LEU A 442 -8.24 -16.97 -16.64
N THR A 443 -7.15 -17.74 -16.78
CA THR A 443 -7.23 -19.18 -17.05
C THR A 443 -7.93 -19.92 -15.92
N ALA A 444 -7.63 -19.60 -14.66
CA ALA A 444 -8.31 -20.17 -13.49
C ALA A 444 -9.81 -19.83 -13.46
N SER A 445 -10.22 -18.73 -14.09
CA SER A 445 -11.62 -18.32 -14.26
C SER A 445 -12.32 -18.96 -15.47
N GLY A 446 -11.65 -19.86 -16.20
CA GLY A 446 -12.18 -20.57 -17.37
C GLY A 446 -11.95 -19.88 -18.72
N GLY A 447 -11.15 -18.82 -18.77
CA GLY A 447 -10.83 -18.10 -20.00
C GLY A 447 -9.79 -18.81 -20.89
N ARG A 448 -9.99 -18.74 -22.22
CA ARG A 448 -8.99 -19.05 -23.24
C ARG A 448 -8.14 -17.80 -23.48
N ILE A 449 -6.87 -17.89 -23.13
CA ILE A 449 -5.99 -16.71 -23.06
C ILE A 449 -5.07 -16.65 -24.28
N THR A 450 -5.00 -15.49 -24.92
CA THR A 450 -3.97 -15.15 -25.90
C THR A 450 -3.15 -13.96 -25.41
N ILE A 451 -1.83 -14.10 -25.30
CA ILE A 451 -0.90 -12.99 -25.03
C ILE A 451 -0.30 -12.55 -26.36
N ILE A 452 -0.37 -11.25 -26.66
CA ILE A 452 0.30 -10.63 -27.80
C ILE A 452 1.40 -9.71 -27.27
N GLU A 453 2.64 -9.99 -27.66
CA GLU A 453 3.83 -9.24 -27.31
C GLU A 453 4.50 -8.72 -28.59
N LYS A 454 4.85 -7.43 -28.58
CA LYS A 454 5.52 -6.79 -29.72
C LYS A 454 7.00 -7.19 -29.81
N GLU A 455 7.62 -7.46 -28.66
CA GLU A 455 9.01 -7.89 -28.60
C GLU A 455 9.13 -9.37 -29.02
N PRO A 456 10.32 -9.82 -29.42
CA PRO A 456 10.53 -11.23 -29.80
C PRO A 456 10.27 -12.22 -28.67
N GLU A 457 10.28 -11.78 -27.41
CA GLU A 457 10.15 -12.62 -26.22
C GLU A 457 9.24 -11.96 -25.19
N ILE A 458 8.50 -12.79 -24.43
CA ILE A 458 7.81 -12.36 -23.21
C ILE A 458 8.82 -12.12 -22.08
N LEU A 459 8.39 -11.49 -20.98
CA LEU A 459 9.17 -11.26 -19.77
C LEU A 459 10.56 -10.68 -20.09
N PRO A 460 10.65 -9.51 -20.75
CA PRO A 460 11.91 -8.96 -21.28
C PRO A 460 12.96 -8.60 -20.21
N PHE A 461 12.64 -8.76 -18.93
CA PHE A 461 13.60 -8.69 -17.84
C PHE A 461 14.46 -9.97 -17.73
N LEU A 462 14.08 -11.07 -18.37
CA LEU A 462 14.88 -12.29 -18.49
C LEU A 462 15.69 -12.28 -19.79
N ASP A 463 16.79 -13.03 -19.83
CA ASP A 463 17.45 -13.38 -21.08
C ASP A 463 16.57 -14.33 -21.90
N ARG A 464 16.76 -14.29 -23.22
CA ARG A 464 15.91 -14.96 -24.22
C ARG A 464 15.63 -16.41 -23.88
N GLU A 465 16.67 -17.20 -23.65
CA GLU A 465 16.58 -18.62 -23.37
C GLU A 465 15.84 -18.91 -22.06
N MET A 466 15.94 -18.04 -21.06
CA MET A 466 15.20 -18.19 -19.80
C MET A 466 13.72 -17.86 -20.01
N ALA A 467 13.43 -16.80 -20.76
CA ALA A 467 12.06 -16.42 -21.13
C ALA A 467 11.38 -17.50 -22.01
N SER A 468 12.12 -18.14 -22.92
CA SER A 468 11.58 -19.22 -23.76
C SER A 468 11.18 -20.45 -22.95
N LEU A 469 11.92 -20.79 -21.88
CA LEU A 469 11.51 -21.88 -20.96
C LEU A 469 10.19 -21.55 -20.25
N VAL A 470 10.01 -20.29 -19.83
CA VAL A 470 8.74 -19.84 -19.23
C VAL A 470 7.61 -19.87 -20.28
N ARG A 471 7.87 -19.40 -21.50
CA ARG A 471 6.91 -19.45 -22.61
C ARG A 471 6.39 -20.87 -22.85
N LEU A 472 7.29 -21.86 -22.94
CA LEU A 472 6.91 -23.26 -23.12
C LEU A 472 6.01 -23.76 -21.98
N HIS A 473 6.31 -23.36 -20.74
CA HIS A 473 5.45 -23.70 -19.60
C HIS A 473 4.05 -23.10 -19.72
N LEU A 474 3.95 -21.81 -20.06
CA LEU A 474 2.66 -21.13 -20.25
C LEU A 474 1.85 -21.76 -21.39
N GLU A 475 2.50 -22.10 -22.51
CA GLU A 475 1.85 -22.77 -23.66
C GLU A 475 1.34 -24.17 -23.28
N ARG A 476 2.08 -24.94 -22.48
CA ARG A 476 1.62 -26.23 -21.91
C ARG A 476 0.41 -26.09 -20.99
N LYS A 477 0.20 -24.91 -20.40
CA LYS A 477 -0.98 -24.58 -19.58
C LYS A 477 -2.15 -24.02 -20.41
N GLY A 478 -2.03 -24.03 -21.73
CA GLY A 478 -3.08 -23.62 -22.65
C GLY A 478 -3.13 -22.13 -22.97
N VAL A 479 -2.09 -21.36 -22.60
CA VAL A 479 -1.98 -19.95 -22.98
C VAL A 479 -1.37 -19.84 -24.37
N ARG A 480 -2.10 -19.24 -25.32
CA ARG A 480 -1.55 -18.95 -26.65
C ARG A 480 -0.65 -17.71 -26.58
N ILE A 481 0.59 -17.82 -27.04
CA ILE A 481 1.54 -16.70 -27.00
C ILE A 481 1.96 -16.33 -28.43
N ILE A 482 1.82 -15.05 -28.76
CA ILE A 482 2.17 -14.46 -30.05
C ILE A 482 3.18 -13.35 -29.78
N THR A 483 4.42 -13.54 -30.22
CA THR A 483 5.55 -12.62 -30.03
C THR A 483 5.94 -11.96 -31.35
N GLY A 484 6.58 -10.79 -31.31
CA GLY A 484 7.00 -10.07 -32.50
C GLY A 484 5.85 -9.40 -33.27
N GLU A 485 4.66 -9.31 -32.68
CA GLU A 485 3.44 -8.86 -33.36
C GLU A 485 2.90 -7.57 -32.74
N THR A 486 2.50 -6.64 -33.61
CA THR A 486 1.95 -5.34 -33.18
C THR A 486 0.47 -5.24 -33.52
N VAL A 487 -0.34 -4.88 -32.53
CA VAL A 487 -1.77 -4.58 -32.74
C VAL A 487 -1.92 -3.29 -33.54
N LYS A 488 -2.61 -3.36 -34.69
CA LYS A 488 -2.88 -2.19 -35.55
C LYS A 488 -4.09 -1.39 -35.05
N ALA A 489 -5.18 -2.08 -34.70
CA ALA A 489 -6.42 -1.44 -34.25
C ALA A 489 -7.29 -2.42 -33.44
N PHE A 490 -8.13 -1.88 -32.57
CA PHE A 490 -9.26 -2.57 -31.95
C PHE A 490 -10.54 -2.18 -32.70
N SER A 491 -11.29 -3.16 -33.20
CA SER A 491 -12.47 -2.91 -34.03
C SER A 491 -13.75 -3.37 -33.34
N GLY A 492 -14.79 -2.54 -33.43
CA GLY A 492 -16.12 -2.78 -32.88
C GLY A 492 -16.90 -1.47 -32.68
N LYS A 493 -18.16 -1.56 -32.27
CA LYS A 493 -19.01 -0.38 -32.01
C LYS A 493 -18.83 0.16 -30.58
N GLU A 494 -19.34 -0.58 -29.60
CA GLU A 494 -19.25 -0.24 -28.17
C GLU A 494 -18.18 -1.06 -27.44
N LYS A 495 -17.97 -2.29 -27.93
CA LYS A 495 -17.00 -3.26 -27.44
C LYS A 495 -16.16 -3.77 -28.60
N VAL A 496 -14.93 -4.21 -28.31
CA VAL A 496 -14.06 -4.93 -29.24
C VAL A 496 -14.76 -6.22 -29.66
N GLU A 497 -14.85 -6.43 -30.96
CA GLU A 497 -15.29 -7.68 -31.59
C GLU A 497 -14.08 -8.45 -32.15
N TYR A 498 -13.09 -7.72 -32.67
CA TYR A 498 -11.82 -8.29 -33.10
C TYR A 498 -10.66 -7.29 -32.99
N ILE A 499 -9.46 -7.84 -32.90
CA ILE A 499 -8.19 -7.14 -32.94
C ILE A 499 -7.62 -7.30 -34.35
N LEU A 500 -7.24 -6.18 -34.96
CA LEU A 500 -6.56 -6.16 -36.26
C LEU A 500 -5.05 -6.32 -36.04
N LEU A 501 -4.51 -7.42 -36.53
CA LEU A 501 -3.07 -7.69 -36.62
C LEU A 501 -2.58 -7.43 -38.06
N PRO A 502 -1.27 -7.49 -38.34
CA PRO A 502 -0.74 -7.17 -39.65
C PRO A 502 -1.39 -7.94 -40.80
N ASP A 503 -1.56 -9.26 -40.62
CA ASP A 503 -1.96 -10.19 -41.68
C ASP A 503 -3.31 -10.88 -41.43
N TYR A 504 -3.87 -10.77 -40.22
CA TYR A 504 -5.13 -11.43 -39.87
C TYR A 504 -5.90 -10.69 -38.77
N LYS A 505 -7.11 -11.17 -38.48
CA LYS A 505 -7.97 -10.65 -37.41
C LYS A 505 -8.09 -11.71 -36.32
N LEU A 506 -8.07 -11.27 -35.06
CA LEU A 506 -8.25 -12.14 -33.89
C LEU A 506 -9.53 -11.73 -33.14
N THR A 507 -10.51 -12.62 -33.05
CA THR A 507 -11.73 -12.39 -32.27
C THR A 507 -11.45 -12.50 -30.77
N THR A 508 -12.10 -11.65 -29.95
CA THR A 508 -11.93 -11.67 -28.50
C THR A 508 -13.12 -11.03 -27.80
N ASP A 509 -13.47 -11.54 -26.62
CA ASP A 509 -14.55 -11.03 -25.77
C ASP A 509 -14.08 -9.91 -24.83
N LEU A 510 -12.80 -9.95 -24.43
CA LEU A 510 -12.19 -9.05 -23.46
C LEU A 510 -10.73 -8.79 -23.82
N VAL A 511 -10.30 -7.53 -23.71
CA VAL A 511 -8.90 -7.16 -23.88
C VAL A 511 -8.35 -6.63 -22.55
N ILE A 512 -7.19 -7.15 -22.14
CA ILE A 512 -6.41 -6.59 -21.03
C ILE A 512 -5.16 -5.90 -21.58
N LEU A 513 -5.02 -4.61 -21.33
CA LEU A 513 -3.81 -3.86 -21.64
C LEU A 513 -2.79 -4.03 -20.51
N ALA A 514 -1.67 -4.66 -20.83
CA ALA A 514 -0.53 -4.91 -19.95
C ALA A 514 0.79 -4.38 -20.57
N ALA A 515 0.71 -3.26 -21.29
CA ALA A 515 1.82 -2.65 -22.05
C ALA A 515 2.86 -1.90 -21.18
N GLY A 516 3.02 -2.31 -19.93
CA GLY A 516 3.90 -1.68 -18.94
C GLY A 516 3.31 -0.46 -18.24
N PHE A 517 4.13 0.17 -17.41
CA PHE A 517 3.76 1.32 -16.60
C PHE A 517 4.74 2.46 -16.81
N SER A 518 4.27 3.68 -16.57
CA SER A 518 5.10 4.88 -16.51
C SER A 518 5.03 5.49 -15.11
N PRO A 519 6.13 6.03 -14.57
CA PRO A 519 6.13 6.73 -13.29
C PRO A 519 5.14 7.90 -13.31
N ASN A 520 4.37 8.09 -12.23
CA ASN A 520 3.36 9.14 -12.15
C ASN A 520 3.99 10.46 -11.67
N VAL A 521 4.63 11.18 -12.59
CA VAL A 521 5.43 12.37 -12.30
C VAL A 521 4.73 13.70 -12.54
N LYS A 522 3.43 13.70 -12.92
CA LYS A 522 2.74 14.93 -13.37
C LYS A 522 2.79 16.05 -12.32
N LEU A 523 2.51 15.72 -11.05
CA LEU A 523 2.56 16.68 -9.95
C LEU A 523 3.98 17.25 -9.75
N ALA A 524 4.97 16.37 -9.67
CA ALA A 524 6.36 16.76 -9.47
C ALA A 524 6.90 17.62 -10.63
N LYS A 525 6.61 17.22 -11.87
CA LYS A 525 7.01 17.96 -13.07
C LYS A 525 6.36 19.34 -13.12
N ASN A 526 5.06 19.44 -12.83
CA ASN A 526 4.35 20.72 -12.81
C ASN A 526 4.84 21.64 -11.68
N ALA A 527 5.31 21.06 -10.57
CA ALA A 527 5.96 21.79 -9.48
C ALA A 527 7.42 22.17 -9.78
N GLY A 528 7.95 21.84 -10.96
CA GLY A 528 9.35 22.12 -11.33
C GLY A 528 10.38 21.29 -10.56
N LEU A 529 10.01 20.12 -10.05
CA LEU A 529 10.97 19.17 -9.47
C LEU A 529 11.76 18.46 -10.59
N LYS A 530 13.01 18.13 -10.31
CA LYS A 530 13.89 17.44 -11.26
C LYS A 530 13.35 16.07 -11.62
N ILE A 531 13.14 15.83 -12.91
CA ILE A 531 12.84 14.53 -13.48
C ILE A 531 14.13 13.94 -14.05
N GLY A 532 14.42 12.70 -13.70
CA GLY A 532 15.64 12.02 -14.10
C GLY A 532 15.57 11.40 -15.51
N PRO A 533 16.68 10.78 -15.98
CA PRO A 533 16.78 10.22 -17.32
C PRO A 533 15.84 9.04 -17.56
N THR A 534 15.34 8.40 -16.50
CA THR A 534 14.33 7.33 -16.60
C THR A 534 12.91 7.85 -16.82
N GLY A 535 12.69 9.17 -16.73
CA GLY A 535 11.37 9.79 -16.71
C GLY A 535 10.69 9.80 -15.34
N ALA A 536 11.31 9.22 -14.31
CA ALA A 536 10.84 9.24 -12.93
C ALA A 536 11.39 10.45 -12.13
N ILE A 537 10.83 10.72 -10.96
CA ILE A 537 11.29 11.80 -10.07
C ILE A 537 12.72 11.47 -9.62
N SER A 538 13.64 12.41 -9.81
CA SER A 538 15.02 12.28 -9.38
C SER A 538 15.12 12.53 -7.87
N ILE A 539 15.86 11.67 -7.19
CA ILE A 539 16.04 11.71 -5.74
C ILE A 539 17.52 11.49 -5.37
N ASP A 540 17.90 11.94 -4.18
CA ASP A 540 19.20 11.61 -3.59
C ASP A 540 19.16 10.31 -2.77
N GLU A 541 20.28 9.99 -2.08
CA GLU A 541 20.38 8.80 -1.23
C GLU A 541 19.49 8.85 0.03
N TYR A 542 18.91 10.01 0.36
CA TYR A 542 17.97 10.21 1.47
C TYR A 542 16.50 10.27 0.99
N LEU A 543 16.26 10.00 -0.29
CA LEU A 543 14.97 10.09 -0.99
C LEU A 543 14.41 11.52 -1.08
N MET A 544 15.28 12.52 -0.93
CA MET A 544 14.95 13.92 -1.08
C MET A 544 14.92 14.27 -2.57
N THR A 545 13.97 15.09 -2.99
CA THR A 545 13.88 15.59 -4.37
C THR A 545 14.84 16.77 -4.56
N SER A 546 14.72 17.51 -5.67
CA SER A 546 15.43 18.79 -5.86
C SER A 546 14.93 19.93 -4.94
N ASP A 547 14.13 19.63 -3.93
CA ASP A 547 13.59 20.53 -2.91
C ASP A 547 13.79 19.90 -1.54
N ASP A 548 14.34 20.65 -0.59
CA ASP A 548 14.71 20.15 0.74
C ASP A 548 13.51 19.82 1.65
N SER A 549 12.33 20.34 1.27
CA SER A 549 11.07 20.11 1.96
C SER A 549 10.25 18.99 1.32
N ILE A 550 10.70 18.41 0.20
CA ILE A 550 9.93 17.40 -0.55
C ILE A 550 10.75 16.12 -0.75
N TYR A 551 10.20 15.01 -0.27
CA TYR A 551 10.68 13.66 -0.50
C TYR A 551 9.81 12.95 -1.53
N ALA A 552 10.33 11.89 -2.15
CA ALA A 552 9.55 11.03 -3.03
C ALA A 552 9.90 9.54 -2.85
N ALA A 553 8.91 8.66 -3.01
CA ALA A 553 9.08 7.22 -2.82
C ALA A 553 8.10 6.38 -3.66
N GLY A 554 8.44 5.12 -3.89
CA GLY A 554 7.65 4.18 -4.68
C GLY A 554 7.90 4.31 -6.18
N ASP A 555 6.99 3.77 -6.98
CA ASP A 555 7.18 3.60 -8.43
C ASP A 555 7.33 4.93 -9.20
N CYS A 556 7.08 6.07 -8.56
CA CYS A 556 7.22 7.41 -9.14
C CYS A 556 8.67 7.92 -9.18
N VAL A 557 9.62 7.25 -8.53
CA VAL A 557 11.03 7.69 -8.44
C VAL A 557 11.99 6.80 -9.22
N GLU A 558 13.17 7.33 -9.52
CA GLU A 558 14.31 6.53 -9.96
C GLU A 558 15.26 6.21 -8.81
N VAL A 559 16.03 5.14 -8.96
CA VAL A 559 17.07 4.70 -8.02
C VAL A 559 18.32 4.31 -8.78
N ILE A 560 19.46 4.25 -8.10
CA ILE A 560 20.70 3.77 -8.71
C ILE A 560 20.78 2.25 -8.58
N HIS A 561 20.97 1.56 -9.71
CA HIS A 561 21.20 0.11 -9.71
C HIS A 561 22.65 -0.20 -9.32
N ILE A 562 22.87 -1.05 -8.31
CA ILE A 562 24.21 -1.23 -7.71
C ILE A 562 25.27 -1.81 -8.65
N VAL A 563 24.83 -2.65 -9.59
CA VAL A 563 25.75 -3.30 -10.55
C VAL A 563 26.16 -2.33 -11.65
N SER A 564 25.19 -1.75 -12.37
CA SER A 564 25.45 -0.85 -13.50
C SER A 564 25.84 0.57 -13.10
N GLY A 565 25.52 1.02 -11.88
CA GLY A 565 25.74 2.40 -11.42
C GLY A 565 24.83 3.43 -12.10
N LYS A 566 23.85 3.00 -12.90
CA LYS A 566 22.96 3.89 -13.68
C LYS A 566 21.61 4.07 -12.98
N PRO A 567 20.93 5.23 -13.18
CA PRO A 567 19.55 5.41 -12.77
C PRO A 567 18.61 4.40 -13.47
N VAL A 568 17.70 3.81 -12.70
CA VAL A 568 16.69 2.85 -13.14
C VAL A 568 15.36 3.14 -12.43
N ASN A 569 14.24 2.86 -13.09
CA ASN A 569 12.91 2.82 -12.49
C ASN A 569 12.45 1.36 -12.44
N ILE A 570 12.30 0.81 -11.24
CA ILE A 570 11.94 -0.61 -11.03
C ILE A 570 10.70 -0.65 -10.13
N PRO A 571 9.49 -0.71 -10.71
CA PRO A 571 8.23 -0.65 -9.96
C PRO A 571 7.99 -1.97 -9.19
N LEU A 572 8.32 -1.97 -7.90
CA LEU A 572 8.24 -3.12 -7.01
C LEU A 572 7.67 -2.70 -5.64
N GLY A 573 6.62 -3.40 -5.19
CA GLY A 573 5.99 -3.12 -3.90
C GLY A 573 6.96 -3.25 -2.72
N SER A 574 7.92 -4.18 -2.77
CA SER A 574 8.98 -4.34 -1.78
C SER A 574 9.91 -3.11 -1.73
N LEU A 575 10.29 -2.58 -2.89
CA LEU A 575 11.10 -1.38 -3.03
C LEU A 575 10.34 -0.15 -2.51
N ALA A 576 9.08 0.01 -2.91
CA ALA A 576 8.21 1.10 -2.47
C ALA A 576 8.06 1.15 -0.93
N ASN A 577 7.92 -0.01 -0.27
CA ASN A 577 7.86 -0.08 1.19
C ASN A 577 9.19 0.30 1.86
N ARG A 578 10.33 -0.20 1.33
CA ARG A 578 11.66 0.18 1.86
C ARG A 578 11.89 1.67 1.71
N GLN A 579 11.54 2.23 0.56
CA GLN A 579 11.65 3.66 0.29
C GLN A 579 10.75 4.48 1.19
N GLY A 580 9.47 4.11 1.31
CA GLY A 580 8.52 4.79 2.20
C GLY A 580 9.04 4.89 3.63
N ARG A 581 9.66 3.81 4.16
CA ARG A 581 10.29 3.85 5.50
C ARG A 581 11.38 4.92 5.60
N VAL A 582 12.25 5.04 4.60
CA VAL A 582 13.34 6.02 4.62
C VAL A 582 12.80 7.44 4.45
N ALA A 583 11.93 7.67 3.47
CA ALA A 583 11.30 8.97 3.24
C ALA A 583 10.53 9.47 4.49
N GLY A 584 9.76 8.58 5.14
CA GLY A 584 9.07 8.91 6.37
C GLY A 584 10.00 9.20 7.55
N THR A 585 11.15 8.51 7.63
CA THR A 585 12.17 8.79 8.65
C THR A 585 12.76 10.19 8.46
N ASN A 586 13.11 10.54 7.22
CA ASN A 586 13.81 11.79 6.92
C ASN A 586 12.86 13.00 6.94
N ALA A 587 11.61 12.84 6.47
CA ALA A 587 10.58 13.87 6.63
C ALA A 587 10.34 14.23 8.11
N ALA A 588 10.36 13.23 9.00
CA ALA A 588 10.22 13.45 10.43
C ALA A 588 11.49 14.00 11.12
N GLY A 589 12.57 14.29 10.38
CA GLY A 589 13.81 14.87 10.92
C GLY A 589 14.93 13.87 11.19
N GLY A 590 14.77 12.60 10.81
CA GLY A 590 15.87 11.64 10.78
C GLY A 590 16.84 11.88 9.61
N ASN A 591 17.92 11.09 9.58
CA ASN A 591 18.96 11.17 8.55
C ASN A 591 19.38 9.77 8.06
N GLN A 592 18.40 9.00 7.57
CA GLN A 592 18.59 7.62 7.12
C GLN A 592 18.89 7.57 5.62
N LYS A 593 20.00 6.92 5.24
CA LYS A 593 20.30 6.60 3.84
C LYS A 593 19.46 5.42 3.34
N PHE A 594 19.06 5.48 2.07
CA PHE A 594 18.40 4.39 1.38
C PHE A 594 19.40 3.30 0.98
N GLY A 595 19.01 2.06 1.21
CA GLY A 595 19.87 0.91 0.94
C GLY A 595 19.95 0.54 -0.55
N THR A 596 20.78 -0.46 -0.83
CA THR A 596 21.10 -0.94 -2.17
C THR A 596 19.88 -1.47 -2.95
N VAL A 597 19.90 -1.29 -4.27
CA VAL A 597 18.92 -1.85 -5.23
C VAL A 597 19.62 -2.76 -6.23
N THR A 598 19.25 -4.03 -6.20
CA THR A 598 19.74 -5.10 -7.09
C THR A 598 18.72 -5.48 -8.16
N GLY A 599 17.48 -5.00 -8.10
CA GLY A 599 16.42 -5.39 -9.03
C GLY A 599 15.90 -6.82 -8.83
N THR A 600 15.85 -7.31 -7.58
CA THR A 600 15.34 -8.66 -7.28
C THR A 600 13.84 -8.78 -7.54
N ILE A 601 13.44 -9.81 -8.28
CA ILE A 601 12.07 -10.16 -8.64
C ILE A 601 11.88 -11.66 -8.45
N VAL A 602 10.74 -12.06 -7.88
CA VAL A 602 10.26 -13.45 -7.81
C VAL A 602 8.78 -13.47 -8.15
N ILE A 603 8.40 -14.36 -9.06
CA ILE A 603 7.01 -14.53 -9.51
C ILE A 603 6.74 -16.03 -9.66
N ASN A 604 5.51 -16.45 -9.38
CA ASN A 604 5.01 -17.80 -9.61
C ASN A 604 3.77 -17.72 -10.49
N VAL A 605 3.75 -18.48 -11.60
CA VAL A 605 2.59 -18.57 -12.48
C VAL A 605 2.42 -20.03 -12.91
N PHE A 606 1.24 -20.59 -12.66
CA PHE A 606 0.92 -22.01 -12.87
C PHE A 606 1.89 -22.98 -12.19
N GLY A 607 2.33 -22.64 -10.97
CA GLY A 607 3.27 -23.47 -10.20
C GLY A 607 4.72 -23.42 -10.72
N TYR A 608 5.03 -22.57 -11.68
CA TYR A 608 6.38 -22.38 -12.21
C TYR A 608 6.92 -21.03 -11.73
N ASN A 609 8.04 -21.10 -11.04
CA ASN A 609 8.72 -19.96 -10.47
C ASN A 609 9.68 -19.35 -11.49
N PHE A 610 9.77 -18.03 -11.50
CA PHE A 610 10.78 -17.30 -12.24
C PHE A 610 11.28 -16.12 -11.41
N ALA A 611 12.61 -16.05 -11.29
CA ALA A 611 13.29 -15.10 -10.44
C ALA A 611 14.49 -14.48 -11.16
N LYS A 612 14.80 -13.23 -10.79
CA LYS A 612 15.96 -12.47 -11.26
C LYS A 612 16.51 -11.61 -10.14
N THR A 613 17.82 -11.47 -10.08
CA THR A 613 18.49 -10.37 -9.37
C THR A 613 19.74 -9.93 -10.14
N GLY A 614 20.11 -8.66 -10.01
CA GLY A 614 21.21 -8.07 -10.78
C GLY A 614 20.86 -7.89 -12.26
N LEU A 615 21.89 -7.93 -13.10
CA LEU A 615 21.80 -7.71 -14.55
C LEU A 615 21.65 -9.03 -15.31
N THR A 616 20.85 -9.03 -16.38
CA THR A 616 20.96 -10.06 -17.43
C THR A 616 22.28 -9.96 -18.17
N ALA A 617 22.65 -10.97 -18.96
CA ALA A 617 23.85 -10.89 -19.80
C ALA A 617 23.77 -9.73 -20.80
N LYS A 618 22.59 -9.50 -21.38
CA LYS A 618 22.32 -8.35 -22.27
C LYS A 618 22.45 -7.00 -21.56
N GLU A 619 21.94 -6.89 -20.33
CA GLU A 619 22.04 -5.67 -19.51
C GLU A 619 23.49 -5.40 -19.08
N ALA A 620 24.23 -6.45 -18.70
CA ALA A 620 25.64 -6.38 -18.31
C ALA A 620 26.51 -5.87 -19.45
N LEU A 621 26.33 -6.39 -20.67
CA LEU A 621 27.05 -5.90 -21.86
C LEU A 621 26.77 -4.42 -22.13
N LYS A 622 25.49 -3.99 -22.05
CA LYS A 622 25.11 -2.57 -22.19
C LYS A 622 25.64 -1.67 -21.07
N ALA A 623 25.96 -2.25 -19.91
CA ALA A 623 26.57 -1.55 -18.80
C ALA A 623 28.11 -1.46 -18.91
N GLY A 624 28.71 -2.09 -19.93
CA GLY A 624 30.16 -2.04 -20.18
C GLY A 624 30.96 -3.19 -19.56
N PHE A 625 30.30 -4.24 -19.07
CA PHE A 625 30.97 -5.44 -18.58
C PHE A 625 31.29 -6.42 -19.72
N THR A 626 32.16 -7.38 -19.46
CA THR A 626 32.42 -8.52 -20.35
C THR A 626 31.74 -9.77 -19.76
N PRO A 627 30.43 -9.97 -19.97
CA PRO A 627 29.69 -11.01 -19.28
C PRO A 627 30.17 -12.42 -19.69
N VAL A 628 30.26 -13.30 -18.71
CA VAL A 628 30.35 -14.75 -18.86
C VAL A 628 29.24 -15.37 -18.01
N SER A 629 28.48 -16.32 -18.58
CA SER A 629 27.36 -16.95 -17.89
C SER A 629 27.54 -18.46 -17.77
N SER A 630 26.96 -19.07 -16.74
CA SER A 630 26.74 -20.52 -16.65
C SER A 630 25.25 -20.85 -16.80
N TYR A 631 24.97 -22.09 -17.22
CA TYR A 631 23.63 -22.62 -17.43
C TYR A 631 23.54 -23.99 -16.74
N PHE A 632 22.80 -24.04 -15.64
CA PHE A 632 22.80 -25.18 -14.75
C PHE A 632 21.38 -25.58 -14.33
N PRO A 633 20.81 -26.61 -14.96
CA PRO A 633 19.56 -27.23 -14.53
C PRO A 633 19.82 -28.33 -13.51
N GLU A 634 19.10 -28.28 -12.40
CA GLU A 634 19.24 -29.25 -11.31
C GLU A 634 18.04 -29.22 -10.37
N TYR A 635 17.86 -30.24 -9.55
CA TYR A 635 16.88 -30.22 -8.46
C TYR A 635 17.20 -29.12 -7.42
N ASP A 636 16.15 -28.52 -6.88
CA ASP A 636 16.23 -27.51 -5.81
C ASP A 636 16.70 -28.07 -4.46
N ARG A 637 16.69 -29.39 -4.29
CA ARG A 637 17.13 -30.17 -3.13
C ARG A 637 17.51 -31.59 -3.58
N GLU A 638 17.80 -32.49 -2.66
CA GLU A 638 18.18 -33.85 -3.06
C GLU A 638 17.02 -34.62 -3.72
N PRO A 639 17.24 -35.28 -4.88
CA PRO A 639 16.19 -35.82 -5.75
C PRO A 639 15.46 -37.06 -5.19
N PHE A 640 16.00 -37.69 -4.16
CA PHE A 640 15.35 -38.84 -3.51
C PHE A 640 14.20 -38.43 -2.59
N PHE A 641 13.94 -37.13 -2.41
CA PHE A 641 12.71 -36.63 -1.82
C PHE A 641 11.64 -36.38 -2.88
N ASP A 642 10.41 -36.78 -2.58
CA ASP A 642 9.21 -36.60 -3.41
C ASP A 642 8.86 -35.13 -3.69
N ILE A 643 9.25 -34.22 -2.80
CA ILE A 643 9.10 -32.77 -2.94
C ILE A 643 10.17 -32.11 -3.81
N ALA A 644 11.21 -32.83 -4.23
CA ALA A 644 12.28 -32.27 -5.05
C ALA A 644 11.75 -31.88 -6.44
N ARG A 645 12.07 -30.67 -6.89
CA ARG A 645 11.61 -30.15 -8.19
C ARG A 645 12.77 -29.49 -8.92
N MET A 646 12.73 -29.54 -10.24
CA MET A 646 13.80 -29.00 -11.09
C MET A 646 13.75 -27.46 -11.12
N ILE A 647 14.93 -26.86 -11.09
CA ILE A 647 15.19 -25.44 -11.34
C ILE A 647 16.29 -25.29 -12.39
N ASN A 648 16.21 -24.24 -13.19
CA ASN A 648 17.17 -23.91 -14.23
C ASN A 648 17.81 -22.58 -13.86
N ILE A 649 19.11 -22.59 -13.58
CA ILE A 649 19.85 -21.41 -13.13
C ILE A 649 20.73 -20.90 -14.25
N LYS A 650 20.64 -19.60 -14.50
CA LYS A 650 21.62 -18.84 -15.26
C LYS A 650 22.30 -17.84 -14.35
N MET A 651 23.59 -18.01 -14.11
CA MET A 651 24.43 -17.05 -13.38
C MET A 651 25.29 -16.27 -14.37
N THR A 652 25.49 -14.97 -14.14
CA THR A 652 26.31 -14.10 -14.98
C THR A 652 27.30 -13.35 -14.11
N ALA A 653 28.58 -13.40 -14.49
CA ALA A 653 29.67 -12.65 -13.88
C ALA A 653 30.43 -11.86 -14.94
N ASP A 654 31.24 -10.90 -14.48
CA ASP A 654 32.18 -10.20 -15.34
C ASP A 654 33.45 -11.03 -15.52
N ARG A 655 33.81 -11.36 -16.76
CA ARG A 655 34.99 -12.16 -17.09
C ARG A 655 36.29 -11.52 -16.60
N SER A 656 36.36 -10.19 -16.62
CA SER A 656 37.61 -9.48 -16.30
C SER A 656 37.91 -9.42 -14.80
N THR A 657 36.86 -9.34 -13.98
CA THR A 657 37.00 -9.13 -12.52
C THR A 657 36.50 -10.29 -11.67
N GLY A 658 35.76 -11.24 -12.25
CA GLY A 658 35.04 -12.28 -11.51
C GLY A 658 33.86 -11.74 -10.69
N ARG A 659 33.48 -10.46 -10.83
CA ARG A 659 32.37 -9.86 -10.10
C ARG A 659 31.04 -10.51 -10.49
N LEU A 660 30.22 -10.89 -9.50
CA LEU A 660 28.87 -11.39 -9.77
C LEU A 660 27.97 -10.25 -10.27
N LEU A 661 27.40 -10.39 -11.46
CA LEU A 661 26.59 -9.36 -12.10
C LEU A 661 25.09 -9.61 -11.98
N GLY A 662 24.67 -10.88 -12.03
CA GLY A 662 23.26 -11.24 -11.90
C GLY A 662 23.00 -12.74 -11.95
N VAL A 663 21.81 -13.13 -11.48
CA VAL A 663 21.32 -14.50 -11.46
C VAL A 663 19.86 -14.52 -11.90
N GLN A 664 19.51 -15.49 -12.74
CA GLN A 664 18.16 -15.79 -13.18
C GLN A 664 17.86 -17.25 -12.89
N ILE A 665 16.67 -17.55 -12.37
CA ILE A 665 16.28 -18.92 -12.02
C ILE A 665 14.84 -19.14 -12.47
N VAL A 666 14.58 -20.23 -13.20
CA VAL A 666 13.22 -20.61 -13.61
C VAL A 666 12.97 -22.10 -13.40
N GLY A 667 11.81 -22.51 -12.89
CA GLY A 667 11.54 -23.92 -12.61
C GLY A 667 10.34 -24.17 -11.70
N GLU A 668 10.01 -25.44 -11.49
CA GLU A 668 8.92 -25.84 -10.58
C GLU A 668 9.37 -25.85 -9.11
N GLY A 669 10.68 -25.91 -8.85
CA GLY A 669 11.24 -25.91 -7.50
C GLY A 669 11.39 -24.52 -6.87
N GLU A 670 11.88 -24.50 -5.64
CA GLU A 670 12.11 -23.28 -4.85
C GLU A 670 13.30 -22.47 -5.40
N VAL A 671 13.00 -21.24 -5.84
CA VAL A 671 13.98 -20.33 -6.45
C VAL A 671 14.34 -19.14 -5.56
N ASP A 672 13.45 -18.80 -4.61
CA ASP A 672 13.53 -17.63 -3.74
C ASP A 672 14.77 -17.65 -2.85
N LYS A 673 15.06 -18.78 -2.20
CA LYS A 673 16.28 -18.96 -1.38
C LYS A 673 17.55 -18.58 -2.15
N ARG A 674 17.70 -19.07 -3.40
CA ARG A 674 18.91 -18.85 -4.19
C ARG A 674 18.98 -17.43 -4.73
N VAL A 675 17.87 -16.87 -5.20
CA VAL A 675 17.88 -15.49 -5.70
C VAL A 675 18.17 -14.49 -4.58
N ASP A 676 17.70 -14.73 -3.35
CA ASP A 676 17.95 -13.85 -2.20
C ASP A 676 19.40 -13.92 -1.71
N VAL A 677 20.00 -15.12 -1.70
CA VAL A 677 21.44 -15.28 -1.43
C VAL A 677 22.26 -14.54 -2.49
N ALA A 678 21.96 -14.75 -3.78
CA ALA A 678 22.64 -14.05 -4.86
C ALA A 678 22.47 -12.52 -4.76
N ALA A 679 21.27 -12.04 -4.42
CA ALA A 679 21.00 -10.62 -4.24
C ALA A 679 21.85 -10.03 -3.11
N SER A 680 22.07 -10.79 -2.03
CA SER A 680 22.90 -10.37 -0.89
C SER A 680 24.38 -10.25 -1.26
N VAL A 681 24.91 -11.19 -2.06
CA VAL A 681 26.29 -11.11 -2.58
C VAL A 681 26.43 -9.91 -3.53
N ILE A 682 25.49 -9.73 -4.46
CA ILE A 682 25.49 -8.60 -5.41
C ILE A 682 25.38 -7.25 -4.70
N ALA A 683 24.56 -7.16 -3.65
CA ALA A 683 24.40 -5.94 -2.86
C ALA A 683 25.73 -5.48 -2.22
N ASN A 684 26.62 -6.41 -1.92
CA ASN A 684 27.97 -6.16 -1.41
C ASN A 684 29.05 -6.13 -2.52
N LYS A 685 28.64 -6.11 -3.80
CA LYS A 685 29.52 -6.14 -4.98
C LYS A 685 30.45 -7.36 -5.02
N GLY A 686 30.03 -8.48 -4.44
CA GLY A 686 30.82 -9.71 -4.35
C GLY A 686 31.12 -10.36 -5.71
N SER A 687 32.10 -11.25 -5.68
CA SER A 687 32.65 -12.03 -6.78
C SER A 687 32.13 -13.48 -6.78
N LEU A 688 32.51 -14.25 -7.79
CA LEU A 688 32.29 -15.70 -7.83
C LEU A 688 32.94 -16.42 -6.65
N ASN A 689 34.13 -15.98 -6.22
CA ASN A 689 34.83 -16.58 -5.07
C ASN A 689 34.03 -16.36 -3.78
N ASP A 690 33.38 -15.20 -3.63
CA ASP A 690 32.52 -14.94 -2.49
C ASP A 690 31.28 -15.84 -2.49
N VAL A 691 30.75 -16.21 -3.66
CA VAL A 691 29.66 -17.21 -3.77
C VAL A 691 30.16 -18.61 -3.41
N ILE A 692 31.33 -18.99 -3.92
CA ILE A 692 31.92 -20.33 -3.68
C ILE A 692 32.25 -20.53 -2.19
N ALA A 693 32.64 -19.47 -1.49
CA ALA A 693 32.98 -19.51 -0.07
C ALA A 693 31.77 -19.50 0.89
N LEU A 694 30.53 -19.45 0.39
CA LEU A 694 29.34 -19.39 1.25
C LEU A 694 29.12 -20.70 2.01
N ASP A 695 28.97 -20.59 3.34
CA ASP A 695 28.48 -21.66 4.21
C ASP A 695 26.94 -21.58 4.30
N LEU A 696 26.25 -22.38 3.48
CA LEU A 696 24.79 -22.37 3.35
C LEU A 696 24.16 -23.52 4.12
N GLY A 697 23.03 -23.25 4.77
CA GLY A 697 22.27 -24.27 5.51
C GLY A 697 21.90 -25.47 4.64
N TYR A 698 22.29 -26.66 5.10
CA TYR A 698 22.05 -27.93 4.41
C TYR A 698 21.41 -28.97 5.31
N THR A 699 20.33 -29.55 4.79
CA THR A 699 19.90 -30.91 5.06
C THR A 699 19.22 -31.40 3.76
N PRO A 700 19.23 -32.71 3.45
CA PRO A 700 18.73 -33.22 2.17
C PRO A 700 17.33 -32.73 1.74
N ALA A 701 16.45 -32.43 2.70
CA ALA A 701 15.09 -31.95 2.45
C ALA A 701 14.99 -30.48 1.98
N TYR A 702 16.05 -29.67 2.10
CA TYR A 702 16.03 -28.23 1.80
C TYR A 702 17.09 -27.79 0.80
N SER A 703 18.17 -28.56 0.63
CA SER A 703 19.26 -28.19 -0.26
C SER A 703 20.06 -29.42 -0.68
N ARG A 704 21.03 -29.22 -1.57
CA ARG A 704 22.06 -30.19 -1.91
C ARG A 704 23.32 -29.95 -1.09
N ALA A 705 24.17 -30.97 -0.98
CA ALA A 705 25.43 -30.87 -0.25
C ALA A 705 26.35 -29.75 -0.79
N ILE A 706 26.34 -29.55 -2.11
CA ILE A 706 26.86 -28.34 -2.75
C ILE A 706 25.67 -27.62 -3.37
N ASP A 707 25.34 -26.42 -2.85
CA ASP A 707 24.18 -25.67 -3.35
C ASP A 707 24.32 -25.33 -4.83
N ASN A 708 23.17 -25.17 -5.48
CA ASN A 708 23.10 -24.91 -6.91
C ASN A 708 23.82 -23.60 -7.30
N LEU A 709 23.85 -22.57 -6.45
CA LEU A 709 24.60 -21.34 -6.71
C LEU A 709 26.10 -21.56 -6.74
N ILE A 710 26.63 -22.32 -5.79
CA ILE A 710 28.06 -22.65 -5.70
C ILE A 710 28.47 -23.44 -6.95
N THR A 711 27.67 -24.42 -7.34
CA THR A 711 27.90 -25.19 -8.56
C THR A 711 27.86 -24.31 -9.81
N ALA A 712 26.87 -23.40 -9.92
CA ALA A 712 26.79 -22.46 -11.03
C ALA A 712 28.02 -21.52 -11.10
N ALA A 713 28.59 -21.12 -9.96
CA ALA A 713 29.83 -20.35 -9.89
C ALA A 713 31.05 -21.16 -10.33
N HIS A 714 31.19 -22.42 -9.88
CA HIS A 714 32.25 -23.34 -10.35
C HIS A 714 32.23 -23.54 -11.86
N ILE A 715 31.04 -23.62 -12.48
CA ILE A 715 30.93 -23.72 -13.95
C ILE A 715 31.53 -22.47 -14.62
N ILE A 716 31.28 -21.27 -14.08
CA ILE A 716 31.88 -20.05 -14.63
C ILE A 716 33.40 -20.05 -14.41
N GLN A 717 33.88 -20.48 -13.24
CA GLN A 717 35.32 -20.61 -12.97
C GLN A 717 35.99 -21.56 -13.98
N ASN A 718 35.41 -22.75 -14.21
CA ASN A 718 35.91 -23.69 -15.21
C ASN A 718 35.94 -23.09 -16.63
N LYS A 719 35.00 -22.20 -16.99
CA LYS A 719 35.04 -21.48 -18.28
C LYS A 719 36.14 -20.43 -18.33
N MET A 720 36.39 -19.75 -17.22
CA MET A 720 37.45 -18.75 -17.12
C MET A 720 38.84 -19.42 -17.17
N ASP A 721 38.95 -20.63 -16.60
CA ASP A 721 40.17 -21.43 -16.58
C ASP A 721 40.38 -22.27 -17.85
N GLY A 722 39.46 -22.20 -18.82
CA GLY A 722 39.53 -22.95 -20.08
C GLY A 722 39.23 -24.45 -19.96
N LEU A 723 38.75 -24.91 -18.81
CA LEU A 723 38.36 -26.29 -18.54
C LEU A 723 36.99 -26.65 -19.12
N PHE A 724 36.11 -25.67 -19.29
CA PHE A 724 34.77 -25.84 -19.85
C PHE A 724 34.59 -25.02 -21.13
N GLU A 725 34.24 -25.70 -22.22
CA GLU A 725 33.90 -25.07 -23.50
C GLU A 725 32.48 -25.49 -23.90
N GLY A 726 31.58 -24.51 -24.00
CA GLY A 726 30.16 -24.73 -24.20
C GLY A 726 29.59 -23.95 -25.37
N ILE A 727 28.42 -24.39 -25.82
CA ILE A 727 27.55 -23.67 -26.75
C ILE A 727 26.18 -23.49 -26.09
N VAL A 728 25.70 -22.25 -26.02
CA VAL A 728 24.41 -21.93 -25.39
C VAL A 728 23.25 -22.32 -26.30
N PRO A 729 22.06 -22.65 -25.76
CA PRO A 729 20.91 -23.13 -26.55
C PRO A 729 20.57 -22.28 -27.78
N VAL A 730 20.60 -20.95 -27.65
CA VAL A 730 20.25 -20.02 -28.74
C VAL A 730 21.23 -20.09 -29.92
N ASP A 731 22.52 -20.30 -29.65
CA ASP A 731 23.52 -20.42 -30.71
C ASP A 731 23.59 -21.86 -31.24
N ALA A 732 23.38 -22.83 -30.36
CA ALA A 732 23.23 -24.24 -30.70
C ALA A 732 22.08 -24.49 -31.69
N GLU A 733 20.92 -23.84 -31.52
CA GLU A 733 19.80 -23.92 -32.47
C GLU A 733 20.18 -23.42 -33.88
N LYS A 734 20.95 -22.33 -33.98
CA LYS A 734 21.42 -21.80 -35.27
C LYS A 734 22.38 -22.79 -35.94
N VAL A 735 23.32 -23.34 -35.18
CA VAL A 735 24.28 -24.34 -35.68
C VAL A 735 23.53 -25.59 -36.16
N LEU A 736 22.54 -26.06 -35.41
CA LEU A 736 21.73 -27.22 -35.78
C LEU A 736 21.00 -27.03 -37.12
N LYS A 737 20.47 -25.83 -37.39
CA LYS A 737 19.76 -25.50 -38.65
C LYS A 737 20.67 -25.44 -39.87
N VAL A 738 21.96 -25.14 -39.70
CA VAL A 738 22.93 -25.09 -40.80
C VAL A 738 23.33 -26.50 -41.28
N GLY A 739 23.03 -27.55 -40.50
CA GLY A 739 23.25 -28.95 -40.88
C GLY A 739 24.70 -29.42 -40.76
N ASN A 740 25.09 -30.42 -41.58
CA ASN A 740 26.27 -31.32 -41.59
C ASN A 740 27.68 -30.82 -41.17
N ALA A 741 27.87 -29.57 -40.75
CA ALA A 741 29.16 -29.01 -40.31
C ALA A 741 29.59 -29.46 -38.91
N VAL A 742 28.66 -29.92 -38.06
CA VAL A 742 28.90 -30.27 -36.65
C VAL A 742 28.36 -31.66 -36.35
N ALA A 743 29.11 -32.47 -35.60
CA ALA A 743 28.68 -33.77 -35.12
C ALA A 743 27.98 -33.62 -33.76
N TRP A 744 26.69 -33.98 -33.71
CA TRP A 744 25.90 -33.91 -32.49
C TRP A 744 25.84 -35.29 -31.85
N ILE A 745 26.41 -35.44 -30.67
CA ILE A 745 26.51 -36.74 -29.99
C ILE A 745 25.73 -36.68 -28.68
N ASP A 746 24.67 -37.47 -28.57
CA ASP A 746 23.92 -37.68 -27.34
C ASP A 746 24.58 -38.78 -26.51
N VAL A 747 24.94 -38.45 -25.27
CA VAL A 747 25.66 -39.37 -24.36
C VAL A 747 24.76 -39.97 -23.29
N ARG A 748 23.45 -39.78 -23.37
CA ARG A 748 22.45 -40.38 -22.47
C ARG A 748 22.25 -41.88 -22.72
N THR A 749 21.36 -42.48 -21.95
CA THR A 749 20.94 -43.87 -22.18
C THR A 749 20.05 -43.99 -23.42
N PRO A 750 19.95 -45.19 -24.03
CA PRO A 750 19.02 -45.43 -25.14
C PRO A 750 17.57 -45.06 -24.81
N GLN A 751 17.10 -45.41 -23.61
CA GLN A 751 15.75 -45.09 -23.18
C GLN A 751 15.49 -43.58 -23.16
N GLU A 752 16.38 -42.78 -22.55
CA GLU A 752 16.24 -41.32 -22.51
C GLU A 752 16.26 -40.69 -23.92
N PHE A 753 17.00 -41.28 -24.85
CA PHE A 753 17.10 -40.84 -26.24
C PHE A 753 15.86 -41.17 -27.09
N GLU A 754 15.24 -42.32 -26.83
CA GLU A 754 13.97 -42.72 -27.43
C GLU A 754 12.82 -41.82 -26.96
N GLU A 755 12.74 -41.55 -25.64
CA GLU A 755 11.72 -40.70 -25.02
C GLU A 755 11.72 -39.25 -25.58
N GLU A 756 12.90 -38.62 -25.65
CA GLU A 756 13.06 -37.31 -26.27
C GLU A 756 14.48 -37.08 -26.79
N ARG A 757 14.63 -36.49 -27.98
CA ARG A 757 15.96 -36.16 -28.54
C ARG A 757 15.96 -34.92 -29.43
N ILE A 758 17.13 -34.28 -29.53
CA ILE A 758 17.35 -33.23 -30.53
C ILE A 758 17.45 -33.91 -31.92
N PRO A 759 16.74 -33.41 -32.95
CA PRO A 759 16.82 -33.97 -34.30
C PRO A 759 18.27 -34.02 -34.82
N GLY A 760 18.66 -35.14 -35.44
CA GLY A 760 19.99 -35.28 -36.06
C GLY A 760 21.15 -35.57 -35.09
N CYS A 761 20.87 -35.95 -33.85
CA CYS A 761 21.90 -36.43 -32.91
C CYS A 761 22.17 -37.93 -33.07
N ASP A 762 23.44 -38.32 -33.02
CA ASP A 762 23.88 -39.72 -32.91
C ASP A 762 23.97 -40.14 -31.43
N LEU A 763 23.52 -41.35 -31.10
CA LEU A 763 23.54 -41.87 -29.74
C LEU A 763 24.82 -42.67 -29.44
N ILE A 764 25.66 -42.16 -28.53
CA ILE A 764 26.82 -42.87 -27.99
C ILE A 764 26.82 -42.75 -26.46
N PRO A 765 26.19 -43.70 -25.75
CA PRO A 765 26.00 -43.61 -24.30
C PRO A 765 27.33 -43.50 -23.55
N LEU A 766 27.38 -42.65 -22.52
CA LEU A 766 28.59 -42.34 -21.75
C LEU A 766 29.34 -43.60 -21.26
N GLY A 767 28.60 -44.61 -20.79
CA GLY A 767 29.17 -45.88 -20.29
C GLY A 767 29.84 -46.76 -21.37
N SER A 768 29.57 -46.47 -22.64
CA SER A 768 30.18 -47.13 -23.81
C SER A 768 31.17 -46.24 -24.57
N LEU A 769 31.20 -44.94 -24.28
CA LEU A 769 31.95 -43.93 -25.02
C LEU A 769 33.43 -44.27 -25.23
N ARG A 770 34.12 -44.73 -24.17
CA ARG A 770 35.55 -45.10 -24.26
C ARG A 770 35.85 -46.24 -25.24
N ARG A 771 34.87 -47.12 -25.49
CA ARG A 771 35.02 -48.26 -26.42
C ARG A 771 34.55 -47.95 -27.84
N ARG A 772 33.94 -46.77 -28.05
CA ARG A 772 33.30 -46.36 -29.31
C ARG A 772 33.85 -45.02 -29.81
N LEU A 773 35.10 -44.69 -29.46
CA LEU A 773 35.73 -43.42 -29.87
C LEU A 773 35.90 -43.34 -31.39
N ASP A 774 36.13 -44.49 -32.03
CA ASP A 774 36.36 -44.65 -33.46
C ASP A 774 35.13 -44.29 -34.31
N GLU A 775 33.94 -44.29 -33.69
CA GLU A 775 32.67 -43.90 -34.31
C GLU A 775 32.46 -42.38 -34.33
N ILE A 776 33.29 -41.62 -33.61
CA ILE A 776 33.15 -40.17 -33.47
C ILE A 776 34.07 -39.45 -34.47
N PRO A 777 33.54 -38.56 -35.31
CA PRO A 777 34.32 -37.87 -36.34
C PRO A 777 35.27 -36.81 -35.73
N SER A 778 36.52 -37.19 -35.51
CA SER A 778 37.54 -36.37 -34.82
C SER A 778 37.92 -35.06 -35.55
N GLU A 779 37.68 -34.99 -36.86
CA GLU A 779 37.95 -33.84 -37.72
C GLU A 779 36.87 -32.75 -37.65
N ARG A 780 35.66 -33.10 -37.21
CA ARG A 780 34.52 -32.20 -37.10
C ARG A 780 34.49 -31.52 -35.74
N GLU A 781 33.77 -30.40 -35.66
CA GLU A 781 33.37 -29.87 -34.35
C GLU A 781 32.29 -30.79 -33.76
N ILE A 782 32.43 -31.13 -32.48
CA ILE A 782 31.55 -32.04 -31.75
C ILE A 782 30.76 -31.24 -30.72
N VAL A 783 29.44 -31.43 -30.69
CA VAL A 783 28.56 -30.90 -29.65
C VAL A 783 27.97 -32.07 -28.87
N LEU A 784 28.33 -32.15 -27.60
CA LEU A 784 27.87 -33.18 -26.68
C LEU A 784 26.56 -32.79 -26.01
N VAL A 785 25.56 -33.65 -26.14
CA VAL A 785 24.21 -33.48 -25.59
C VAL A 785 23.97 -34.48 -24.47
N CYS A 786 23.41 -34.00 -23.37
CA CYS A 786 22.81 -34.85 -22.35
C CYS A 786 21.66 -34.12 -21.66
N GLN A 787 21.13 -34.68 -20.56
CA GLN A 787 19.97 -34.10 -19.90
C GLN A 787 20.26 -32.73 -19.26
N THR A 788 21.38 -32.61 -18.52
CA THR A 788 21.70 -31.43 -17.69
C THR A 788 23.05 -30.77 -18.00
N GLY A 789 23.86 -31.38 -18.86
CA GLY A 789 25.24 -30.99 -19.17
C GLY A 789 26.33 -31.73 -18.36
N VAL A 790 25.98 -32.41 -17.26
CA VAL A 790 26.97 -33.09 -16.39
C VAL A 790 27.63 -34.27 -17.10
N GLN A 791 26.85 -35.15 -17.73
CA GLN A 791 27.38 -36.28 -18.50
C GLN A 791 28.15 -35.80 -19.73
N SER A 792 27.68 -34.75 -20.41
CA SER A 792 28.41 -34.12 -21.52
C SER A 792 29.76 -33.56 -21.07
N TYR A 793 29.86 -32.98 -19.87
CA TYR A 793 31.14 -32.53 -19.33
C TYR A 793 32.11 -33.70 -19.15
N GLN A 794 31.66 -34.81 -18.57
CA GLN A 794 32.47 -36.03 -18.43
C GLN A 794 32.90 -36.59 -19.79
N ALA A 795 31.97 -36.69 -20.74
CA ALA A 795 32.27 -37.08 -22.11
C ALA A 795 33.30 -36.14 -22.76
N SER A 796 33.22 -34.84 -22.51
CA SER A 796 34.19 -33.87 -23.05
C SER A 796 35.61 -34.12 -22.55
N LEU A 797 35.77 -34.49 -21.28
CA LEU A 797 37.08 -34.84 -20.71
C LEU A 797 37.61 -36.12 -21.33
N ILE A 798 36.74 -37.12 -21.53
CA ILE A 798 37.10 -38.37 -22.23
C ILE A 798 37.60 -38.06 -23.64
N LEU A 799 36.84 -37.30 -24.42
CA LEU A 799 37.23 -36.96 -25.80
C LEU A 799 38.51 -36.12 -25.84
N LYS A 800 38.61 -35.05 -25.04
CA LYS A 800 39.81 -34.18 -25.01
C LYS A 800 41.07 -34.96 -24.62
N SER A 801 40.97 -35.89 -23.66
CA SER A 801 42.09 -36.76 -23.27
C SER A 801 42.53 -37.75 -24.37
N ASN A 802 41.67 -38.02 -25.35
CA ASN A 802 41.93 -38.90 -26.50
C ASN A 802 42.17 -38.11 -27.80
N GLY A 803 42.59 -36.84 -27.70
CA GLY A 803 43.07 -36.06 -28.85
C GLY A 803 42.00 -35.30 -29.64
N PHE A 804 40.73 -35.36 -29.24
CA PHE A 804 39.66 -34.56 -29.86
C PHE A 804 39.81 -33.07 -29.45
N LYS A 805 40.05 -32.20 -30.43
CA LYS A 805 40.38 -30.78 -30.16
C LYS A 805 39.18 -29.84 -30.14
N LYS A 806 38.11 -30.16 -30.86
CA LYS A 806 36.94 -29.28 -31.08
C LYS A 806 35.70 -29.87 -30.42
N VAL A 807 35.67 -29.89 -29.08
CA VAL A 807 34.59 -30.50 -28.30
C VAL A 807 33.89 -29.44 -27.46
N LYS A 808 32.62 -29.20 -27.77
CA LYS A 808 31.72 -28.29 -27.05
C LYS A 808 30.63 -29.06 -26.34
N ILE A 809 30.12 -28.49 -25.25
CA ILE A 809 28.99 -29.01 -24.48
C ILE A 809 27.77 -28.17 -24.79
N LEU A 810 26.62 -28.80 -25.08
CA LEU A 810 25.35 -28.08 -25.06
C LEU A 810 25.05 -27.65 -23.63
N GLU A 811 25.15 -26.35 -23.38
CA GLU A 811 25.02 -25.82 -22.04
C GLU A 811 23.60 -25.94 -21.50
N GLY A 812 23.48 -26.45 -20.27
CA GLY A 812 22.20 -26.81 -19.66
C GLY A 812 21.48 -28.01 -20.31
N GLY A 813 22.10 -28.69 -21.28
CA GLY A 813 21.54 -29.89 -21.91
C GLY A 813 20.12 -29.72 -22.46
N LEU A 814 19.38 -30.82 -22.52
CA LEU A 814 17.97 -30.83 -22.94
C LEU A 814 17.04 -30.09 -21.98
N ARG A 815 17.37 -30.02 -20.68
CA ARG A 815 16.51 -29.33 -19.69
C ARG A 815 16.39 -27.83 -19.95
N MET A 816 17.45 -27.21 -20.48
CA MET A 816 17.45 -25.79 -20.86
C MET A 816 17.32 -25.59 -22.39
N TRP A 817 16.86 -26.59 -23.13
CA TRP A 817 16.63 -26.51 -24.58
C TRP A 817 15.15 -26.15 -24.87
N PRO A 818 14.84 -24.90 -25.27
CA PRO A 818 13.46 -24.48 -25.48
C PRO A 818 12.94 -24.76 -26.90
N TYR A 819 13.69 -25.48 -27.74
CA TYR A 819 13.36 -25.69 -29.15
C TYR A 819 12.78 -27.09 -29.40
N SER A 820 12.43 -27.34 -30.66
CA SER A 820 11.85 -28.62 -31.08
C SER A 820 12.73 -29.81 -30.72
N VAL A 821 12.08 -30.85 -30.21
CA VAL A 821 12.64 -32.19 -29.97
C VAL A 821 11.76 -33.22 -30.66
N ILE A 822 12.32 -34.36 -31.02
CA ILE A 822 11.57 -35.54 -31.43
C ILE A 822 11.12 -36.24 -30.15
N LYS A 823 9.82 -36.58 -30.07
CA LYS A 823 9.22 -37.37 -28.99
C LYS A 823 8.49 -38.56 -29.59
N GLU A 824 8.62 -39.72 -28.98
CA GLU A 824 7.82 -40.91 -29.31
C GLU A 824 6.47 -40.94 -28.57
#